data_AF-A0A4U0UKT6-F1
#
_entry.id   AF-A0A4U0UKT6-F1
#
_cell.length_a   1.000
_cell.length_b   1.000
_cell.length_c   1.000
_cell.angle_alpha   90.00
_cell.angle_beta   90.00
_cell.angle_gamma   90.00
#
_symmetry.space_group_name_H-M   'P 1'
#
loop_
_entity.id
_entity.type
_entity.pdbx_description
1 polymer ?
#
loop_
_entity_poly.entity_id
_entity_poly.type
_entity_poly.pdbx_seq_one_letter_code
_entity_poly.pdbx_strand_id
1 'polypeptide(L)'
;MPSRSASRRRSNDSGTPHIDKLDYHPGGRLLQPHHHDANHTATSSGHQSPSYAGSFFEEIAEGIATQQRQRLSKEVLRYLAFAWAIVNCLGAGSITAYSLYAPLFQKRLHYTQLQVNGVSITAELAMYLPVPLWGMLCDRLGPGIPSLVAGTFFGVGYILAAFAYASGGGDGDGAWPYWVMVVAFIPIGFGTSCMYLSAVTTCAKNFGRGKYKGLALALPIACFGLSGMWESQIGSNLLYERRPDGGKGDVDVYRFFLFLGCLLLGTGVVGFFALRIVGEEELIDEAVEELEQSGLLADSSFFQPQRSQPAGYGTVATGDRRLSVEEVHDLHQKASEHKAWLAEQERKKTWLLNEETRLFLGDHTMWWLAAGFFLVTGPGEAFINNLGTIIGTLYPPPTSSSSGWDTTGDVDIGADMTTAATHVSIVAITSTLARILTGTLTDLLAPTSSPHQHRRGPGSLANSTASLLQQPSDLQHSPPSTSGRLEVSRLTFLITFTLLMSAGQLLLATGFLQGHGGLFWLVSASIGAGYGAAFSLVPIIISVVWGVENFGTNWGIVATVPAAGATIWGLVYGGAYQWAADRRVTGSVLGLGVMGVTSGDGGKQRAEDVLCYGAMCYAPTFWAMAASVWVACGLWLWAWRGPGGWYRRGILV
;
A
#
# COMPACT_ATOMS: atom_id res chain seq x y z
N MET A 1 -67.91 -36.82 33.16
CA MET A 1 -67.10 -37.77 33.95
C MET A 1 -66.04 -37.01 34.73
N PRO A 2 -65.67 -37.46 35.95
CA PRO A 2 -65.58 -36.59 37.12
C PRO A 2 -64.20 -36.55 37.79
N SER A 3 -64.15 -35.83 38.92
CA SER A 3 -63.26 -35.94 40.10
C SER A 3 -61.95 -35.15 40.07
N ARG A 4 -61.63 -34.24 41.02
CA ARG A 4 -61.56 -34.18 42.51
C ARG A 4 -60.13 -34.42 43.02
N SER A 5 -59.72 -33.54 43.95
CA SER A 5 -58.67 -33.73 44.99
C SER A 5 -57.21 -33.74 44.49
N ALA A 6 -56.15 -33.41 45.24
CA ALA A 6 -55.88 -32.98 46.62
C ALA A 6 -54.40 -32.49 46.63
N SER A 7 -54.05 -31.39 47.29
CA SER A 7 -53.37 -31.30 48.61
C SER A 7 -51.98 -31.96 48.78
N ARG A 8 -51.11 -31.24 49.52
CA ARG A 8 -49.74 -31.51 50.06
C ARG A 8 -48.61 -30.79 49.28
N ARG A 9 -47.64 -30.12 49.90
CA ARG A 9 -47.17 -30.07 51.30
C ARG A 9 -46.28 -28.81 51.51
N ARG A 10 -46.32 -28.26 52.73
CA ARG A 10 -45.36 -27.29 53.31
C ARG A 10 -43.95 -27.88 53.43
N SER A 11 -42.91 -27.04 53.28
CA SER A 11 -41.92 -26.73 54.34
C SER A 11 -40.85 -25.74 53.86
N ASN A 12 -40.49 -24.80 54.75
CA ASN A 12 -39.33 -23.87 54.79
C ASN A 12 -38.04 -24.41 54.12
N ASP A 13 -37.06 -23.62 53.70
CA ASP A 13 -36.50 -22.42 54.31
C ASP A 13 -35.50 -21.74 53.34
N SER A 14 -35.18 -20.48 53.62
CA SER A 14 -33.92 -19.78 53.31
C SER A 14 -33.57 -19.44 51.85
N GLY A 15 -33.40 -18.13 51.61
CA GLY A 15 -32.26 -17.62 50.85
C GLY A 15 -32.54 -17.04 49.47
N THR A 16 -32.54 -15.70 49.42
CA THR A 16 -32.25 -14.83 48.25
C THR A 16 -33.33 -14.64 47.17
N PRO A 17 -33.99 -13.45 47.14
CA PRO A 17 -34.75 -13.03 45.97
C PRO A 17 -33.82 -12.37 44.94
N HIS A 18 -33.85 -12.97 43.76
CA HIS A 18 -33.57 -12.43 42.43
C HIS A 18 -34.06 -10.97 42.29
N ILE A 19 -33.18 -10.05 41.85
CA ILE A 19 -33.58 -8.70 41.40
C ILE A 19 -33.59 -8.72 39.87
N ASP A 20 -34.81 -8.76 39.35
CA ASP A 20 -35.10 -8.51 37.94
C ASP A 20 -35.13 -7.00 37.69
N LYS A 21 -34.77 -6.58 36.46
CA LYS A 21 -34.77 -5.17 36.05
C LYS A 21 -36.20 -4.65 36.01
N LEU A 22 -36.50 -3.61 36.79
CA LEU A 22 -37.67 -2.76 36.53
C LEU A 22 -37.33 -1.27 36.68
N ASP A 23 -37.37 -0.61 35.52
CA ASP A 23 -38.02 0.65 35.19
C ASP A 23 -37.93 1.83 36.18
N TYR A 24 -37.14 2.81 35.74
CA TYR A 24 -37.03 4.14 36.30
C TYR A 24 -38.20 5.04 35.83
N HIS A 25 -38.95 5.60 36.78
CA HIS A 25 -39.90 6.68 36.56
C HIS A 25 -39.45 7.95 37.31
N PRO A 26 -39.16 9.09 36.64
CA PRO A 26 -38.83 10.33 37.32
C PRO A 26 -40.12 11.09 37.63
N GLY A 27 -40.52 11.14 38.90
CA GLY A 27 -41.69 11.92 39.31
C GLY A 27 -42.19 11.58 40.69
N GLY A 28 -41.50 12.06 41.73
CA GLY A 28 -41.96 11.93 43.12
C GLY A 28 -41.52 13.12 43.94
N ARG A 29 -42.49 13.94 44.37
CA ARG A 29 -42.33 15.07 45.30
C ARG A 29 -41.66 14.60 46.60
N LEU A 30 -40.65 15.35 47.05
CA LEU A 30 -40.02 15.16 48.35
C LEU A 30 -40.91 15.68 49.49
N LEU A 31 -40.79 14.96 50.60
CA LEU A 31 -41.52 15.06 51.87
C LEU A 31 -41.51 16.46 52.47
N GLN A 32 -42.69 16.88 52.94
CA GLN A 32 -42.94 18.10 53.70
C GLN A 32 -42.77 17.82 55.20
N PRO A 33 -42.01 18.63 55.97
CA PRO A 33 -42.15 18.69 57.42
C PRO A 33 -43.07 19.84 57.82
N HIS A 34 -44.08 19.52 58.62
CA HIS A 34 -44.92 20.46 59.35
C HIS A 34 -44.12 21.15 60.47
N HIS A 35 -44.10 22.50 60.53
CA HIS A 35 -44.80 23.31 61.54
C HIS A 35 -44.36 24.79 61.61
N HIS A 36 -45.39 25.61 61.87
CA HIS A 36 -45.45 26.91 62.55
C HIS A 36 -45.34 28.25 61.79
N ASP A 37 -46.36 29.05 62.10
CA ASP A 37 -46.72 30.38 61.63
C ASP A 37 -45.66 31.45 61.90
N ALA A 38 -45.46 32.34 60.91
CA ALA A 38 -45.31 33.77 61.14
C ALA A 38 -45.48 34.54 59.82
N ASN A 39 -46.49 35.41 59.77
CA ASN A 39 -46.64 36.46 58.77
C ASN A 39 -45.38 37.32 58.70
N HIS A 40 -44.72 37.42 57.55
CA HIS A 40 -44.05 38.65 57.10
C HIS A 40 -43.91 38.64 55.57
N THR A 41 -44.54 39.64 54.95
CA THR A 41 -44.27 40.10 53.60
C THR A 41 -42.84 40.62 53.49
N ALA A 42 -42.02 40.05 52.61
CA ALA A 42 -40.81 40.68 52.10
C ALA A 42 -40.46 40.11 50.71
N THR A 43 -40.55 40.96 49.71
CA THR A 43 -39.93 40.81 48.39
C THR A 43 -38.41 40.94 48.50
N SER A 44 -37.63 39.96 48.03
CA SER A 44 -36.40 40.17 47.23
C SER A 44 -35.63 38.86 46.97
N SER A 45 -35.43 38.59 45.68
CA SER A 45 -34.28 37.90 45.06
C SER A 45 -33.62 36.73 45.81
N GLY A 46 -34.16 35.52 45.64
CA GLY A 46 -33.39 34.29 45.83
C GLY A 46 -32.50 34.05 44.61
N HIS A 47 -31.21 34.40 44.72
CA HIS A 47 -30.17 33.80 43.88
C HIS A 47 -30.12 32.31 44.26
N GLN A 48 -30.76 31.45 43.47
CA GLN A 48 -30.56 30.01 43.59
C GLN A 48 -29.13 29.71 43.15
N SER A 49 -28.21 29.62 44.09
CA SER A 49 -26.90 29.01 43.87
C SER A 49 -27.12 27.63 43.23
N PRO A 50 -26.48 27.29 42.10
CA PRO A 50 -26.63 25.96 41.53
C PRO A 50 -26.23 24.96 42.60
N SER A 51 -27.07 23.94 42.82
CA SER A 51 -26.74 22.83 43.71
C SER A 51 -25.38 22.28 43.29
N TYR A 52 -24.42 22.15 44.21
CA TYR A 52 -23.09 21.61 43.96
C TYR A 52 -23.13 20.26 43.21
N ALA A 53 -24.17 19.45 43.47
CA ALA A 53 -24.40 18.21 42.74
C ALA A 53 -24.82 18.46 41.27
N GLY A 54 -25.64 19.48 41.02
CA GLY A 54 -26.04 19.88 39.66
C GLY A 54 -24.86 20.40 38.84
N SER A 55 -24.02 21.27 39.41
CA SER A 55 -22.81 21.74 38.74
C SER A 55 -21.80 20.61 38.48
N PHE A 56 -21.70 19.64 39.39
CA PHE A 56 -20.82 18.47 39.22
C PHE A 56 -21.32 17.51 38.11
N PHE A 57 -22.62 17.20 38.07
CA PHE A 57 -23.17 16.36 37.00
C PHE A 57 -23.12 17.05 35.64
N GLU A 58 -23.28 18.38 35.61
CA GLU A 58 -23.13 19.18 34.39
C GLU A 58 -21.68 19.21 33.91
N GLU A 59 -20.71 19.37 34.81
CA GLU A 59 -19.27 19.28 34.50
C GLU A 59 -18.88 17.88 34.00
N ILE A 60 -19.41 16.80 34.59
CA ILE A 60 -19.21 15.43 34.08
C ILE A 60 -19.89 15.24 32.72
N ALA A 61 -21.12 15.71 32.55
CA ALA A 61 -21.85 15.57 31.29
C ALA A 61 -21.16 16.36 30.16
N GLU A 62 -20.66 17.56 30.45
CA GLU A 62 -19.85 18.35 29.54
C GLU A 62 -18.50 17.68 29.25
N GLY A 63 -17.85 17.09 30.25
CA GLY A 63 -16.66 16.26 30.09
C GLY A 63 -16.89 15.06 29.19
N ILE A 64 -17.99 14.34 29.35
CA ILE A 64 -18.36 13.20 28.50
C ILE A 64 -18.68 13.68 27.07
N ALA A 65 -19.44 14.77 26.93
CA ALA A 65 -19.82 15.32 25.63
C ALA A 65 -18.61 15.83 24.85
N THR A 66 -17.66 16.48 25.52
CA THR A 66 -16.40 16.95 24.91
C THR A 66 -15.52 15.77 24.48
N GLN A 67 -15.37 14.74 25.32
CA GLN A 67 -14.67 13.51 24.96
C GLN A 67 -15.30 12.79 23.76
N GLN A 68 -16.64 12.69 23.72
CA GLN A 68 -17.36 12.11 22.58
C GLN A 68 -17.13 12.91 21.29
N ARG A 69 -17.21 14.24 21.36
CA ARG A 69 -16.92 15.12 20.21
C ARG A 69 -15.49 14.96 19.71
N GLN A 70 -14.51 14.88 20.61
CA GLN A 70 -13.11 14.65 20.26
C GLN A 70 -12.92 13.28 19.59
N ARG A 71 -13.55 12.23 20.11
CA ARG A 71 -13.50 10.89 19.53
C ARG A 71 -14.11 10.85 18.12
N LEU A 72 -15.30 11.43 17.94
CA LEU A 72 -15.95 11.54 16.64
C LEU A 72 -15.08 12.35 15.65
N SER A 73 -14.49 13.45 16.09
CA SER A 73 -13.57 14.25 15.26
C SER A 73 -12.33 13.45 14.84
N LYS A 74 -11.73 12.67 15.75
CA LYS A 74 -10.60 11.78 15.45
C LYS A 74 -11.01 10.71 14.41
N GLU A 75 -12.18 10.10 14.57
CA GLU A 75 -12.69 9.09 13.64
C GLU A 75 -12.98 9.68 12.25
N VAL A 76 -13.64 10.83 12.17
CA VAL A 76 -13.88 11.53 10.90
C VAL A 76 -12.56 11.86 10.21
N LEU A 77 -11.56 12.38 10.93
CA LEU A 77 -10.26 12.68 10.35
C LEU A 77 -9.55 11.43 9.82
N ARG A 78 -9.65 10.28 10.52
CA ARG A 78 -9.10 9.00 10.04
C ARG A 78 -9.72 8.57 8.70
N TYR A 79 -11.04 8.67 8.57
CA TYR A 79 -11.72 8.30 7.33
C TYR A 79 -11.52 9.31 6.20
N LEU A 80 -11.40 10.60 6.51
CA LEU A 80 -11.02 11.61 5.52
C LEU A 80 -9.60 11.37 4.99
N ALA A 81 -8.65 11.06 5.88
CA ALA A 81 -7.29 10.69 5.49
C ALA A 81 -7.28 9.42 4.63
N PHE A 82 -8.13 8.43 4.94
CA PHE A 82 -8.29 7.21 4.14
C PHE A 82 -8.84 7.50 2.73
N ALA A 83 -9.93 8.27 2.64
CA ALA A 83 -10.52 8.65 1.37
C ALA A 83 -9.51 9.42 0.51
N TRP A 84 -8.74 10.31 1.12
CA TRP A 84 -7.70 11.04 0.41
C TRP A 84 -6.51 10.17 0.00
N ALA A 85 -6.12 9.18 0.82
CA ALA A 85 -5.09 8.20 0.46
C ALA A 85 -5.48 7.42 -0.81
N ILE A 86 -6.76 7.07 -0.96
CA ILE A 86 -7.29 6.46 -2.18
C ILE A 86 -7.15 7.40 -3.39
N VAL A 87 -7.50 8.68 -3.24
CA VAL A 87 -7.36 9.69 -4.30
C VAL A 87 -5.90 9.87 -4.70
N ASN A 88 -4.98 9.97 -3.73
CA ASN A 88 -3.55 10.04 -3.98
C ASN A 88 -3.07 8.81 -4.77
N CYS A 89 -3.44 7.60 -4.36
CA CYS A 89 -3.05 6.39 -5.09
C CYS A 89 -3.67 6.30 -6.48
N LEU A 90 -4.92 6.74 -6.68
CA LEU A 90 -5.55 6.79 -8.00
C LEU A 90 -4.80 7.70 -8.98
N GLY A 91 -4.08 8.73 -8.52
CA GLY A 91 -3.24 9.57 -9.37
C GLY A 91 -1.75 9.16 -9.41
N ALA A 92 -1.23 8.58 -8.33
CA ALA A 92 0.21 8.33 -8.20
C ALA A 92 0.77 7.37 -9.27
N GLY A 93 -0.03 6.43 -9.76
CA GLY A 93 0.40 5.45 -10.78
C GLY A 93 0.30 5.94 -12.22
N SER A 94 0.26 7.26 -12.44
CA SER A 94 0.24 7.90 -13.77
C SER A 94 1.36 7.50 -14.73
N ILE A 95 2.50 7.05 -14.19
CA ILE A 95 3.59 6.45 -14.97
C ILE A 95 3.12 5.23 -15.80
N THR A 96 2.09 4.50 -15.36
CA THR A 96 1.55 3.35 -16.09
C THR A 96 0.81 3.74 -17.38
N ALA A 97 0.43 5.03 -17.53
CA ALA A 97 -0.08 5.58 -18.78
C ALA A 97 1.03 5.78 -19.85
N TYR A 98 2.29 5.43 -19.57
CA TYR A 98 3.41 5.52 -20.51
C TYR A 98 3.12 4.85 -21.86
N SER A 99 2.43 3.71 -21.83
CA SER A 99 2.03 2.97 -23.04
C SER A 99 1.15 3.78 -24.00
N LEU A 100 0.42 4.79 -23.51
CA LEU A 100 -0.43 5.65 -24.34
C LEU A 100 0.37 6.64 -25.20
N TYR A 101 1.44 7.22 -24.65
CA TYR A 101 2.19 8.30 -25.30
C TYR A 101 3.60 7.89 -25.76
N ALA A 102 4.15 6.77 -25.30
CA ALA A 102 5.47 6.30 -25.73
C ALA A 102 5.60 6.09 -27.25
N PRO A 103 4.60 5.55 -27.98
CA PRO A 103 4.69 5.46 -29.45
C PRO A 103 4.75 6.84 -30.12
N LEU A 104 4.15 7.87 -29.50
CA LEU A 104 4.14 9.23 -30.03
C LEU A 104 5.52 9.90 -29.91
N PHE A 105 6.35 9.49 -28.95
CA PHE A 105 7.76 9.93 -28.91
C PHE A 105 8.54 9.50 -30.15
N GLN A 106 8.26 8.31 -30.70
CA GLN A 106 8.90 7.87 -31.95
C GLN A 106 8.33 8.60 -33.15
N LYS A 107 6.99 8.70 -33.24
CA LYS A 107 6.30 9.30 -34.37
C LYS A 107 6.51 10.82 -34.49
N ARG A 108 6.60 11.54 -33.37
CA ARG A 108 6.60 13.01 -33.31
C ARG A 108 7.95 13.61 -32.92
N LEU A 109 8.66 12.98 -31.97
CA LEU A 109 9.99 13.45 -31.54
C LEU A 109 11.13 12.74 -32.26
N HIS A 110 10.81 11.76 -33.12
CA HIS A 110 11.79 10.94 -33.83
C HIS A 110 12.79 10.24 -32.91
N TYR A 111 12.37 9.93 -31.67
CA TYR A 111 13.19 9.16 -30.75
C TYR A 111 13.33 7.72 -31.23
N THR A 112 14.54 7.20 -31.12
CA THR A 112 14.82 5.78 -31.31
C THR A 112 14.14 4.94 -30.23
N GLN A 113 13.87 3.67 -30.51
CA GLN A 113 13.33 2.73 -29.51
C GLN A 113 14.21 2.69 -28.24
N LEU A 114 15.54 2.75 -28.41
CA LEU A 114 16.49 2.78 -27.30
C LEU A 114 16.28 4.02 -26.42
N GLN A 115 16.07 5.19 -27.03
CA GLN A 115 15.82 6.44 -26.31
C GLN A 115 14.49 6.39 -25.54
N VAL A 116 13.42 5.87 -26.15
CA VAL A 116 12.11 5.68 -25.48
C VAL A 116 12.24 4.71 -24.32
N ASN A 117 12.93 3.58 -24.49
CA ASN A 117 13.16 2.63 -23.40
C ASN A 117 14.03 3.24 -22.30
N GLY A 118 15.03 4.05 -22.65
CA GLY A 118 15.89 4.75 -21.69
C GLY A 118 15.12 5.72 -20.79
N VAL A 119 14.09 6.40 -21.31
CA VAL A 119 13.20 7.25 -20.50
C VAL A 119 12.42 6.42 -19.48
N SER A 120 11.83 5.28 -19.91
CA SER A 120 11.10 4.36 -19.02
C SER A 120 12.00 3.82 -17.90
N ILE A 121 13.16 3.28 -18.26
CA ILE A 121 14.12 2.71 -17.30
C ILE A 121 14.57 3.75 -16.29
N THR A 122 14.85 4.98 -16.75
CA THR A 122 15.24 6.07 -15.83
C THR A 122 14.13 6.39 -14.84
N ALA A 123 12.88 6.45 -15.32
CA ALA A 123 11.72 6.70 -14.47
C ALA A 123 11.50 5.57 -13.45
N GLU A 124 11.67 4.31 -13.85
CA GLU A 124 11.56 3.13 -12.98
C GLU A 124 12.66 3.11 -11.91
N LEU A 125 13.91 3.40 -12.28
CA LEU A 125 15.01 3.52 -11.31
C LEU A 125 14.77 4.65 -10.32
N ALA A 126 14.32 5.82 -10.81
CA ALA A 126 13.94 6.93 -9.96
C ALA A 126 12.77 6.54 -9.04
N MET A 127 11.80 5.76 -9.51
CA MET A 127 10.69 5.31 -8.68
C MET A 127 11.14 4.40 -7.54
N TYR A 128 11.97 3.39 -7.81
CA TYR A 128 12.27 2.32 -6.84
C TYR A 128 13.47 2.58 -5.92
N LEU A 129 14.53 3.26 -6.36
CA LEU A 129 15.72 3.48 -5.54
C LEU A 129 15.50 4.30 -4.25
N PRO A 130 14.73 5.40 -4.25
CA PRO A 130 14.58 6.26 -3.07
C PRO A 130 13.44 5.81 -2.13
N VAL A 131 12.75 4.70 -2.41
CA VAL A 131 11.58 4.27 -1.62
C VAL A 131 11.88 4.15 -0.11
N PRO A 132 13.04 3.62 0.34
CA PRO A 132 13.38 3.59 1.76
C PRO A 132 13.50 5.00 2.37
N LEU A 133 13.99 5.97 1.60
CA LEU A 133 14.09 7.37 2.03
C LEU A 133 12.70 7.98 2.24
N TRP A 134 11.77 7.72 1.31
CA TRP A 134 10.38 8.18 1.44
C TRP A 134 9.65 7.50 2.59
N GLY A 135 9.91 6.21 2.82
CA GLY A 135 9.42 5.48 3.98
C GLY A 135 9.86 6.12 5.30
N MET A 136 11.17 6.37 5.44
CA MET A 136 11.71 7.08 6.61
C MET A 136 11.14 8.49 6.78
N LEU A 137 10.90 9.19 5.67
CA LEU A 137 10.31 10.53 5.70
C LEU A 137 8.86 10.48 6.22
N CYS A 138 8.07 9.50 5.75
CA CYS A 138 6.70 9.27 6.23
C CYS A 138 6.66 8.92 7.71
N ASP A 139 7.60 8.11 8.18
CA ASP A 139 7.61 7.67 9.58
C ASP A 139 8.08 8.78 10.53
N ARG A 140 9.08 9.57 10.15
CA ARG A 140 9.63 10.63 11.03
C ARG A 140 8.81 11.92 10.97
N LEU A 141 8.55 12.44 9.78
CA LEU A 141 7.90 13.74 9.58
C LEU A 141 6.38 13.65 9.35
N GLY A 142 5.83 12.43 9.31
CA GLY A 142 4.44 12.18 8.94
C GLY A 142 4.22 12.16 7.42
N PRO A 143 3.10 11.61 6.94
CA PRO A 143 2.84 11.37 5.52
C PRO A 143 2.47 12.64 4.72
N GLY A 144 1.98 13.70 5.37
CA GLY A 144 1.58 14.94 4.70
C GLY A 144 2.72 15.64 3.95
N ILE A 145 3.90 15.78 4.55
CA ILE A 145 5.08 16.40 3.91
C ILE A 145 5.52 15.63 2.65
N PRO A 146 5.72 14.29 2.71
CA PRO A 146 5.93 13.47 1.52
C PRO A 146 4.89 13.68 0.42
N SER A 147 3.61 13.82 0.75
CA SER A 147 2.55 14.09 -0.24
C SER A 147 2.77 15.42 -0.98
N LEU A 148 3.14 16.47 -0.25
CA LEU A 148 3.45 17.77 -0.84
C LEU A 148 4.67 17.69 -1.76
N VAL A 149 5.76 17.08 -1.27
CA VAL A 149 7.00 16.87 -2.03
C VAL A 149 6.70 16.08 -3.30
N ALA A 150 5.90 15.03 -3.22
CA ALA A 150 5.49 14.25 -4.38
C ALA A 150 4.69 15.07 -5.40
N GLY A 151 3.73 15.88 -4.95
CA GLY A 151 2.99 16.80 -5.82
C GLY A 151 3.91 17.79 -6.54
N THR A 152 4.91 18.34 -5.84
CA THR A 152 5.90 19.22 -6.46
C THR A 152 6.76 18.50 -7.50
N PHE A 153 7.19 17.26 -7.22
CA PHE A 153 7.93 16.46 -8.18
C PHE A 153 7.11 16.14 -9.44
N PHE A 154 5.83 15.75 -9.28
CA PHE A 154 4.96 15.53 -10.42
C PHE A 154 4.70 16.81 -11.23
N GLY A 155 4.42 17.93 -10.55
CA GLY A 155 4.22 19.22 -11.19
C GLY A 155 5.44 19.61 -12.03
N VAL A 156 6.64 19.62 -11.43
CA VAL A 156 7.88 19.94 -12.15
C VAL A 156 8.15 18.96 -13.29
N GLY A 157 8.03 17.66 -13.02
CA GLY A 157 8.34 16.60 -13.99
C GLY A 157 7.43 16.62 -15.21
N TYR A 158 6.11 16.57 -15.00
CA TYR A 158 5.16 16.56 -16.11
C TYR A 158 5.10 17.89 -16.87
N ILE A 159 5.22 19.03 -16.19
CA ILE A 159 5.27 20.33 -16.89
C ILE A 159 6.54 20.42 -17.74
N LEU A 160 7.69 20.00 -17.21
CA LEU A 160 8.94 19.96 -17.98
C LEU A 160 8.82 19.01 -19.18
N ALA A 161 8.24 17.82 -18.99
CA ALA A 161 7.98 16.87 -20.07
C ALA A 161 7.02 17.44 -21.12
N ALA A 162 6.02 18.22 -20.72
CA ALA A 162 5.09 18.89 -21.63
C ALA A 162 5.85 19.85 -22.55
N PHE A 163 6.65 20.76 -21.99
CA PHE A 163 7.42 21.71 -22.78
C PHE A 163 8.50 21.03 -23.64
N ALA A 164 9.16 19.99 -23.11
CA ALA A 164 10.10 19.19 -23.88
C ALA A 164 9.41 18.54 -25.09
N TYR A 165 8.21 17.98 -24.92
CA TYR A 165 7.43 17.41 -26.01
C TYR A 165 6.96 18.48 -27.02
N ALA A 166 6.52 19.64 -26.55
CA ALA A 166 6.04 20.73 -27.41
C ALA A 166 7.16 21.38 -28.23
N SER A 167 8.41 21.33 -27.76
CA SER A 167 9.58 21.82 -28.50
C SER A 167 9.86 21.03 -29.79
N GLY A 168 9.27 19.83 -29.94
CA GLY A 168 9.54 18.92 -31.04
C GLY A 168 10.80 18.08 -30.80
N GLY A 169 11.15 17.22 -31.77
CA GLY A 169 12.38 16.42 -31.72
C GLY A 169 13.12 16.40 -33.06
N GLY A 170 14.42 16.09 -33.02
CA GLY A 170 15.33 16.14 -34.17
C GLY A 170 16.28 17.34 -34.16
N ASP A 171 17.08 17.52 -35.22
CA ASP A 171 18.06 18.60 -35.39
C ASP A 171 17.43 19.96 -35.79
N GLY A 172 16.14 20.16 -35.51
CA GLY A 172 15.44 21.41 -35.84
C GLY A 172 15.84 22.55 -34.90
N ASP A 173 15.95 23.77 -35.43
CA ASP A 173 16.20 24.98 -34.63
C ASP A 173 15.11 25.15 -33.56
N GLY A 174 15.48 24.93 -32.29
CA GLY A 174 14.61 25.08 -31.13
C GLY A 174 14.14 23.79 -30.44
N ALA A 175 14.43 22.61 -31.01
CA ALA A 175 14.09 21.34 -30.38
C ALA A 175 14.95 21.09 -29.13
N TRP A 176 14.32 20.66 -28.04
CA TRP A 176 15.05 20.35 -26.81
C TRP A 176 15.77 19.01 -26.92
N PRO A 177 16.97 18.89 -26.34
CA PRO A 177 17.74 17.66 -26.43
C PRO A 177 17.08 16.53 -25.62
N TYR A 178 17.27 15.30 -26.09
CA TYR A 178 16.74 14.07 -25.50
C TYR A 178 16.90 13.97 -23.96
N TRP A 179 18.05 14.41 -23.44
CA TRP A 179 18.33 14.34 -22.01
C TRP A 179 17.33 15.14 -21.16
N VAL A 180 16.69 16.18 -21.70
CA VAL A 180 15.68 16.95 -20.96
C VAL A 180 14.45 16.10 -20.68
N MET A 181 14.04 15.26 -21.64
CA MET A 181 12.95 14.30 -21.41
C MET A 181 13.33 13.27 -20.34
N VAL A 182 14.58 12.78 -20.36
CA VAL A 182 15.09 11.88 -19.32
C VAL A 182 15.06 12.55 -17.95
N VAL A 183 15.56 13.79 -17.84
CA VAL A 183 15.56 14.57 -16.61
C VAL A 183 14.14 14.88 -16.12
N ALA A 184 13.17 15.10 -17.01
CA ALA A 184 11.77 15.31 -16.65
C ALA A 184 11.11 14.07 -16.03
N PHE A 185 11.53 12.87 -16.42
CA PHE A 185 10.97 11.61 -15.91
C PHE A 185 11.56 11.15 -14.57
N ILE A 186 12.72 11.67 -14.15
CA ILE A 186 13.28 11.44 -12.81
C ILE A 186 12.33 11.91 -11.69
N PRO A 187 11.91 13.19 -11.64
CA PRO A 187 10.98 13.65 -10.63
C PRO A 187 9.60 12.98 -10.77
N ILE A 188 9.15 12.59 -11.96
CA ILE A 188 7.92 11.79 -12.11
C ILE A 188 8.05 10.47 -11.32
N GLY A 189 9.16 9.74 -11.49
CA GLY A 189 9.45 8.53 -10.72
C GLY A 189 9.49 8.77 -9.20
N PHE A 190 10.20 9.82 -8.76
CA PHE A 190 10.24 10.22 -7.34
C PHE A 190 8.86 10.57 -6.78
N GLY A 191 8.05 11.30 -7.55
CA GLY A 191 6.68 11.66 -7.20
C GLY A 191 5.80 10.42 -7.02
N THR A 192 5.89 9.45 -7.95
CA THR A 192 5.13 8.21 -7.90
C THR A 192 5.37 7.43 -6.61
N SER A 193 6.62 7.12 -6.28
CA SER A 193 6.89 6.34 -5.08
C SER A 193 6.64 7.12 -3.79
N CYS A 194 6.94 8.42 -3.77
CA CYS A 194 6.72 9.27 -2.59
C CYS A 194 5.23 9.44 -2.26
N MET A 195 4.38 9.69 -3.28
CA MET A 195 2.93 9.81 -3.10
C MET A 195 2.29 8.47 -2.68
N TYR A 196 2.74 7.38 -3.30
CA TYR A 196 2.30 6.02 -2.93
C TYR A 196 2.63 5.68 -1.48
N LEU A 197 3.89 5.90 -1.03
CA LEU A 197 4.29 5.62 0.35
C LEU A 197 3.54 6.48 1.37
N SER A 198 3.31 7.75 1.06
CA SER A 198 2.52 8.66 1.90
C SER A 198 1.11 8.11 2.15
N ALA A 199 0.41 7.69 1.09
CA ALA A 199 -0.93 7.15 1.18
C ALA A 199 -0.98 5.81 1.95
N VAL A 200 -0.12 4.85 1.59
CA VAL A 200 -0.13 3.51 2.21
C VAL A 200 0.29 3.58 3.68
N THR A 201 1.28 4.39 4.03
CA THR A 201 1.72 4.58 5.43
C THR A 201 0.61 5.23 6.28
N THR A 202 -0.13 6.19 5.71
CA THR A 202 -1.30 6.78 6.38
C THR A 202 -2.34 5.70 6.71
N CYS A 203 -2.66 4.83 5.76
CA CYS A 203 -3.61 3.73 5.99
C CYS A 203 -3.08 2.71 7.00
N ALA A 204 -1.79 2.34 6.91
CA ALA A 204 -1.15 1.43 7.83
C ALA A 204 -1.25 1.91 9.27
N LYS A 205 -0.91 3.18 9.52
CA LYS A 205 -0.88 3.74 10.88
C LYS A 205 -2.28 4.05 11.42
N ASN A 206 -3.23 4.47 10.58
CA ASN A 206 -4.59 4.77 11.03
C ASN A 206 -5.47 3.53 11.25
N PHE A 207 -5.26 2.45 10.48
CA PHE A 207 -6.13 1.26 10.50
C PHE A 207 -5.41 -0.04 10.85
N GLY A 208 -4.09 -0.04 11.00
CA GLY A 208 -3.29 -1.25 11.21
C GLY A 208 -3.54 -2.00 12.52
N ARG A 209 -4.13 -1.35 13.52
CA ARG A 209 -4.62 -1.98 14.76
C ARG A 209 -6.09 -2.39 14.70
N GLY A 210 -6.80 -2.01 13.63
CA GLY A 210 -8.21 -2.28 13.43
C GLY A 210 -8.51 -3.67 12.85
N LYS A 211 -9.78 -4.06 12.90
CA LYS A 211 -10.29 -5.33 12.34
C LYS A 211 -10.15 -5.43 10.82
N TYR A 212 -10.25 -4.30 10.12
CA TYR A 212 -10.27 -4.21 8.66
C TYR A 212 -8.94 -3.70 8.07
N LYS A 213 -7.81 -4.06 8.71
CA LYS A 213 -6.50 -3.52 8.35
C LYS A 213 -6.01 -3.99 6.98
N GLY A 214 -6.31 -5.23 6.60
CA GLY A 214 -5.94 -5.82 5.32
C GLY A 214 -6.61 -5.10 4.16
N LEU A 215 -7.92 -4.83 4.25
CA LEU A 215 -8.65 -4.03 3.27
C LEU A 215 -8.18 -2.58 3.25
N ALA A 216 -7.94 -1.97 4.42
CA ALA A 216 -7.47 -0.59 4.51
C ALA A 216 -6.09 -0.40 3.83
N LEU A 217 -5.21 -1.40 3.89
CA LEU A 217 -3.94 -1.39 3.17
C LEU A 217 -4.10 -1.77 1.69
N ALA A 218 -4.91 -2.77 1.37
CA ALA A 218 -5.04 -3.27 0.01
C ALA A 218 -5.77 -2.29 -0.93
N LEU A 219 -6.75 -1.53 -0.45
CA LEU A 219 -7.58 -0.67 -1.29
C LEU A 219 -6.78 0.47 -1.96
N PRO A 220 -5.96 1.27 -1.25
CA PRO A 220 -5.08 2.25 -1.89
C PRO A 220 -4.13 1.60 -2.90
N ILE A 221 -3.56 0.44 -2.61
CA ILE A 221 -2.65 -0.27 -3.52
C ILE A 221 -3.40 -0.75 -4.78
N ALA A 222 -4.66 -1.18 -4.63
CA ALA A 222 -5.52 -1.54 -5.75
C ALA A 222 -5.82 -0.33 -6.64
N CYS A 223 -6.14 0.81 -6.02
CA CYS A 223 -6.34 2.08 -6.72
C CYS A 223 -5.09 2.55 -7.47
N PHE A 224 -3.90 2.36 -6.90
CA PHE A 224 -2.63 2.60 -7.60
C PHE A 224 -2.52 1.78 -8.88
N GLY A 225 -2.87 0.49 -8.85
CA GLY A 225 -2.87 -0.36 -10.04
C GLY A 225 -3.91 0.01 -11.10
N LEU A 226 -4.99 0.69 -10.72
CA LEU A 226 -6.06 1.12 -11.63
C LEU A 226 -5.80 2.50 -12.26
N SER A 227 -4.89 3.29 -11.68
CA SER A 227 -4.59 4.68 -12.05
C SER A 227 -4.40 4.91 -13.56
N GLY A 228 -3.44 4.21 -14.19
CA GLY A 228 -3.14 4.39 -15.60
C GLY A 228 -4.31 4.10 -16.53
N MET A 229 -5.24 3.22 -16.14
CA MET A 229 -6.41 2.92 -16.96
C MET A 229 -7.33 4.14 -17.07
N TRP A 230 -7.76 4.72 -15.95
CA TRP A 230 -8.71 5.85 -15.99
C TRP A 230 -8.04 7.11 -16.54
N GLU A 231 -6.76 7.35 -16.21
CA GLU A 231 -6.00 8.48 -16.76
C GLU A 231 -5.83 8.35 -18.28
N SER A 232 -5.56 7.15 -18.78
CA SER A 232 -5.48 6.90 -20.22
C SER A 232 -6.82 7.09 -20.92
N GLN A 233 -7.94 6.80 -20.25
CA GLN A 233 -9.27 7.09 -20.79
C GLN A 233 -9.52 8.60 -20.90
N ILE A 234 -9.04 9.41 -19.95
CA ILE A 234 -9.11 10.87 -20.06
C ILE A 234 -8.21 11.37 -21.19
N GLY A 235 -6.97 10.89 -21.26
CA GLY A 235 -6.04 11.25 -22.33
C GLY A 235 -6.62 10.95 -23.71
N SER A 236 -7.12 9.73 -23.91
CA SER A 236 -7.65 9.28 -25.20
C SER A 236 -9.02 9.85 -25.57
N ASN A 237 -9.91 10.14 -24.62
CA ASN A 237 -11.29 10.57 -24.95
C ASN A 237 -11.53 12.07 -24.77
N LEU A 238 -10.80 12.73 -23.88
CA LEU A 238 -10.99 14.16 -23.61
C LEU A 238 -9.85 15.01 -24.20
N LEU A 239 -8.62 14.51 -24.18
CA LEU A 239 -7.42 15.25 -24.55
C LEU A 239 -6.79 14.72 -25.85
N TYR A 240 -7.59 14.66 -26.92
CA TYR A 240 -7.15 14.21 -28.24
C TYR A 240 -7.05 15.38 -29.23
N GLU A 241 -6.16 15.23 -30.22
CA GLU A 241 -6.06 16.15 -31.35
C GLU A 241 -7.22 15.91 -32.32
N ARG A 242 -7.90 16.98 -32.76
CA ARG A 242 -8.89 16.87 -33.85
C ARG A 242 -8.17 16.88 -35.18
N ARG A 243 -8.43 15.86 -36.01
CA ARG A 243 -7.92 15.86 -37.39
C ARG A 243 -8.61 16.97 -38.20
N PRO A 244 -7.98 17.45 -39.29
CA PRO A 244 -8.58 18.41 -40.20
C PRO A 244 -9.97 17.98 -40.71
N ASP A 245 -10.20 16.68 -40.80
CA ASP A 245 -11.48 16.07 -41.23
C ASP A 245 -12.54 16.01 -40.10
N GLY A 246 -12.29 16.60 -38.94
CA GLY A 246 -13.18 16.57 -37.77
C GLY A 246 -13.18 15.25 -36.98
N GLY A 247 -12.47 14.23 -37.46
CA GLY A 247 -12.31 12.93 -36.81
C GLY A 247 -11.37 12.95 -35.59
N LYS A 248 -11.50 11.92 -34.75
CA LYS A 248 -10.65 11.70 -33.57
C LYS A 248 -9.22 11.36 -33.98
N GLY A 249 -8.25 12.17 -33.56
CA GLY A 249 -6.82 11.95 -33.77
C GLY A 249 -6.13 11.26 -32.59
N ASP A 250 -4.80 11.35 -32.57
CA ASP A 250 -3.96 10.82 -31.50
C ASP A 250 -4.11 11.68 -30.23
N VAL A 251 -3.58 11.21 -29.09
CA VAL A 251 -3.60 11.98 -27.82
C VAL A 251 -2.74 13.23 -27.96
N ASP A 252 -3.27 14.36 -27.48
CA ASP A 252 -2.52 15.61 -27.30
C ASP A 252 -1.65 15.47 -26.04
N VAL A 253 -0.43 14.94 -26.24
CA VAL A 253 0.51 14.62 -25.17
C VAL A 253 0.88 15.86 -24.35
N TYR A 254 0.99 17.03 -25.00
CA TYR A 254 1.28 18.29 -24.31
C TYR A 254 0.19 18.62 -23.29
N ARG A 255 -1.08 18.62 -23.72
CA ARG A 255 -2.21 18.89 -22.81
C ARG A 255 -2.40 17.78 -21.78
N PHE A 256 -2.12 16.52 -22.16
CA PHE A 256 -2.17 15.40 -21.24
C PHE A 256 -1.15 15.52 -20.11
N PHE A 257 0.10 15.90 -20.42
CA PHE A 257 1.12 16.15 -19.40
C PHE A 257 0.80 17.36 -18.52
N LEU A 258 0.27 18.45 -19.08
CA LEU A 258 -0.22 19.57 -18.26
C LEU A 258 -1.35 19.15 -17.31
N PHE A 259 -2.29 18.34 -17.80
CA PHE A 259 -3.36 17.78 -16.98
C PHE A 259 -2.80 16.96 -15.82
N LEU A 260 -1.90 16.00 -16.08
CA LEU A 260 -1.28 15.17 -15.04
C LEU A 260 -0.48 16.02 -14.05
N GLY A 261 0.34 16.95 -14.52
CA GLY A 261 1.13 17.84 -13.67
C GLY A 261 0.28 18.68 -12.71
N CYS A 262 -0.77 19.32 -13.22
CA CYS A 262 -1.68 20.13 -12.41
C CYS A 262 -2.52 19.30 -11.46
N LEU A 263 -3.05 18.17 -11.93
CA LEU A 263 -3.84 17.25 -11.11
C LEU A 263 -3.01 16.73 -9.93
N LEU A 264 -1.81 16.21 -10.19
CA LEU A 264 -0.97 15.57 -9.18
C LEU A 264 -0.32 16.57 -8.23
N LEU A 265 -0.02 17.78 -8.70
CA LEU A 265 0.37 18.87 -7.81
C LEU A 265 -0.77 19.22 -6.85
N GLY A 266 -1.99 19.35 -7.38
CA GLY A 266 -3.19 19.61 -6.58
C GLY A 266 -3.46 18.49 -5.57
N THR A 267 -3.35 17.22 -5.98
CA THR A 267 -3.58 16.10 -5.07
C THR A 267 -2.53 16.05 -3.96
N GLY A 268 -1.27 16.31 -4.30
CA GLY A 268 -0.16 16.39 -3.35
C GLY A 268 -0.35 17.50 -2.31
N VAL A 269 -0.75 18.70 -2.74
CA VAL A 269 -1.00 19.86 -1.87
C VAL A 269 -2.17 19.61 -0.91
N VAL A 270 -3.28 19.08 -1.39
CA VAL A 270 -4.40 18.75 -0.49
C VAL A 270 -4.01 17.60 0.45
N GLY A 271 -3.22 16.64 -0.04
CA GLY A 271 -2.70 15.53 0.76
C GLY A 271 -1.80 15.98 1.91
N PHE A 272 -1.09 17.11 1.79
CA PHE A 272 -0.36 17.72 2.91
C PHE A 272 -1.26 17.95 4.14
N PHE A 273 -2.48 18.42 3.91
CA PHE A 273 -3.43 18.71 4.98
C PHE A 273 -4.28 17.51 5.35
N ALA A 274 -4.66 16.68 4.37
CA ALA A 274 -5.59 15.58 4.53
C ALA A 274 -4.94 14.29 5.06
N LEU A 275 -3.69 13.98 4.67
CA LEU A 275 -2.98 12.78 5.11
C LEU A 275 -2.36 13.01 6.48
N ARG A 276 -3.16 12.79 7.52
CA ARG A 276 -2.74 12.85 8.92
C ARG A 276 -2.87 11.50 9.60
N ILE A 277 -1.87 11.20 10.43
CA ILE A 277 -1.92 10.06 11.34
C ILE A 277 -2.66 10.52 12.59
N VAL A 278 -3.73 9.81 12.97
CA VAL A 278 -4.59 10.20 14.09
C VAL A 278 -4.30 9.33 15.30
N GLY A 279 -3.71 9.95 16.33
CA GLY A 279 -3.27 9.26 17.55
C GLY A 279 -1.89 8.64 17.40
N GLU A 280 -0.96 9.31 16.71
CA GLU A 280 0.42 8.83 16.58
C GLU A 280 1.14 8.77 17.94
N GLU A 281 0.87 9.73 18.83
CA GLU A 281 1.41 9.78 20.20
C GLU A 281 1.01 8.54 21.00
N GLU A 282 -0.30 8.26 21.09
CA GLU A 282 -0.84 7.05 21.73
C GLU A 282 -0.21 5.77 21.12
N LEU A 283 0.07 5.79 19.82
CA LEU A 283 0.69 4.67 19.10
C LEU A 283 2.16 4.47 19.47
N ILE A 284 2.92 5.55 19.66
CA ILE A 284 4.33 5.54 20.06
C ILE A 284 4.47 5.19 21.54
N ASP A 285 3.66 5.78 22.41
CA ASP A 285 3.75 5.55 23.86
C ASP A 285 3.45 4.08 24.21
N GLU A 286 2.35 3.51 23.68
CA GLU A 286 2.02 2.09 23.85
C GLU A 286 3.16 1.18 23.33
N ALA A 287 3.83 1.60 22.26
CA ALA A 287 4.91 0.85 21.67
C ALA A 287 6.20 0.85 22.52
N VAL A 288 6.53 2.00 23.12
CA VAL A 288 7.67 2.14 24.03
C VAL A 288 7.44 1.34 25.31
N GLU A 289 6.24 1.45 25.91
CA GLU A 289 5.89 0.72 27.14
C GLU A 289 6.00 -0.82 26.96
N GLU A 290 5.55 -1.36 25.82
CA GLU A 290 5.66 -2.81 25.59
C GLU A 290 7.10 -3.27 25.31
N LEU A 291 7.94 -2.42 24.70
CA LEU A 291 9.38 -2.70 24.59
C LEU A 291 10.05 -2.72 25.97
N GLU A 292 9.69 -1.81 26.87
CA GLU A 292 10.17 -1.82 28.26
C GLU A 292 9.79 -3.13 28.97
N GLN A 293 8.52 -3.53 28.87
CA GLN A 293 8.00 -4.75 29.48
C GLN A 293 8.61 -6.04 28.91
N SER A 294 9.10 -6.01 27.66
CA SER A 294 9.73 -7.17 27.03
C SER A 294 11.11 -7.52 27.62
N GLY A 295 11.70 -6.64 28.44
CA GLY A 295 13.03 -6.83 29.03
C GLY A 295 14.19 -6.59 28.07
N LEU A 296 13.92 -6.26 26.79
CA LEU A 296 14.93 -5.88 25.79
C LEU A 296 15.64 -4.54 26.09
N LEU A 297 15.15 -3.78 27.09
CA LEU A 297 15.60 -2.42 27.39
C LEU A 297 16.44 -2.26 28.66
N ALA A 298 16.76 -3.35 29.37
CA ALA A 298 17.46 -3.28 30.66
C ALA A 298 18.82 -2.54 30.63
N ASP A 299 19.43 -2.34 29.45
CA ASP A 299 20.72 -1.68 29.25
C ASP A 299 20.68 -0.39 28.38
N SER A 300 19.50 0.13 28.02
CA SER A 300 19.44 1.29 27.11
C SER A 300 19.74 2.62 27.83
N SER A 301 20.76 3.33 27.34
CA SER A 301 21.21 4.65 27.84
C SER A 301 20.14 5.75 27.80
N PHE A 302 18.98 5.49 27.19
CA PHE A 302 17.86 6.42 27.05
C PHE A 302 17.12 6.66 28.37
N PHE A 303 16.95 5.62 29.20
CA PHE A 303 16.24 5.68 30.48
C PHE A 303 17.16 5.92 31.68
N GLN A 304 18.49 5.97 31.46
CA GLN A 304 19.37 6.50 32.48
C GLN A 304 19.01 7.98 32.69
N PRO A 305 18.74 8.41 33.93
CA PRO A 305 18.43 9.80 34.22
C PRO A 305 19.68 10.61 33.93
N GLN A 306 19.76 11.16 32.72
CA GLN A 306 20.70 12.20 32.40
C GLN A 306 20.29 13.37 33.27
N ARG A 307 21.00 13.57 34.40
CA ARG A 307 20.90 14.75 35.26
C ARG A 307 20.99 15.97 34.35
N SER A 308 19.83 16.47 33.94
CA SER A 308 19.72 17.75 33.27
C SER A 308 20.20 18.78 34.28
N GLN A 309 21.32 19.42 33.92
CA GLN A 309 21.78 20.62 34.61
C GLN A 309 20.58 21.57 34.74
N PRO A 310 20.32 22.14 35.92
CA PRO A 310 19.26 23.12 36.07
C PRO A 310 19.55 24.27 35.10
N ALA A 311 18.71 24.40 34.08
CA ALA A 311 18.77 25.52 33.16
C ALA A 311 18.69 26.81 33.97
N GLY A 312 19.70 27.66 33.82
CA GLY A 312 19.88 28.87 34.59
C GLY A 312 18.63 29.75 34.59
N TYR A 313 18.05 29.91 35.76
CA TYR A 313 17.02 30.89 36.07
C TYR A 313 17.63 32.29 35.96
N GLY A 314 17.47 32.93 34.81
CA GLY A 314 17.93 34.30 34.54
C GLY A 314 16.76 35.26 34.46
N THR A 315 16.61 36.10 35.49
CA THR A 315 15.61 37.19 35.52
C THR A 315 16.08 38.34 34.63
N VAL A 316 15.30 38.70 33.62
CA VAL A 316 15.48 39.98 32.90
C VAL A 316 14.28 40.87 33.22
N ALA A 317 14.56 41.98 33.89
CA ALA A 317 13.60 43.04 34.15
C ALA A 317 13.58 44.01 32.97
N THR A 318 12.42 44.15 32.33
CA THR A 318 12.08 45.36 31.57
C THR A 318 10.58 45.60 31.69
N GLY A 319 10.24 46.72 32.32
CA GLY A 319 8.86 47.21 32.38
C GLY A 319 8.44 47.74 31.02
N ASP A 320 7.27 47.30 30.56
CA ASP A 320 6.21 48.23 30.17
C ASP A 320 4.87 47.49 30.07
N ARG A 321 3.82 48.19 30.49
CA ARG A 321 2.51 47.67 30.87
C ARG A 321 1.66 47.31 29.64
N ARG A 322 1.31 46.02 29.47
CA ARG A 322 0.07 45.57 28.77
C ARG A 322 -0.43 44.12 28.99
N LEU A 323 0.16 43.34 29.89
CA LEU A 323 -0.39 42.09 30.47
C LEU A 323 0.08 42.04 31.95
N SER A 324 -0.62 41.37 32.86
CA SER A 324 -0.08 41.23 34.22
C SER A 324 1.20 40.38 34.18
N VAL A 325 2.19 40.72 35.01
CA VAL A 325 3.51 40.03 35.02
C VAL A 325 3.36 38.52 35.30
N GLU A 326 2.34 38.15 36.07
CA GLU A 326 1.97 36.77 36.39
C GLU A 326 1.39 36.03 35.19
N GLU A 327 0.48 36.63 34.40
CA GLU A 327 -0.05 36.03 33.18
C GLU A 327 1.03 35.79 32.12
N VAL A 328 1.98 36.73 31.96
CA VAL A 328 3.12 36.55 31.04
C VAL A 328 4.05 35.45 31.52
N HIS A 329 4.29 35.34 32.82
CA HIS A 329 5.10 34.27 33.41
C HIS A 329 4.45 32.89 33.23
N ASP A 330 3.15 32.76 33.49
CA ASP A 330 2.37 31.53 33.31
C ASP A 330 2.33 31.09 31.83
N LEU A 331 2.12 32.03 30.90
CA LEU A 331 2.17 31.74 29.46
C LEU A 331 3.56 31.27 29.01
N HIS A 332 4.64 31.91 29.48
CA HIS A 332 6.01 31.49 29.18
C HIS A 332 6.32 30.12 29.79
N GLN A 333 5.86 29.86 31.01
CA GLN A 333 6.02 28.56 31.66
C GLN A 333 5.31 27.46 30.86
N LYS A 334 4.01 27.63 30.55
CA LYS A 334 3.24 26.69 29.72
C LYS A 334 3.86 26.47 28.35
N ALA A 335 4.36 27.52 27.70
CA ALA A 335 5.05 27.40 26.40
C ALA A 335 6.37 26.61 26.52
N SER A 336 7.13 26.83 27.59
CA SER A 336 8.38 26.11 27.85
C SER A 336 8.15 24.62 28.18
N GLU A 337 7.13 24.32 28.99
CA GLU A 337 6.71 22.97 29.34
C GLU A 337 6.20 22.23 28.09
N HIS A 338 5.35 22.87 27.29
CA HIS A 338 4.87 22.31 26.04
C HIS A 338 6.01 22.04 25.05
N LYS A 339 6.99 22.95 24.94
CA LYS A 339 8.17 22.75 24.09
C LYS A 339 9.04 21.60 24.59
N ALA A 340 9.22 21.48 25.91
CA ALA A 340 9.97 20.37 26.51
C ALA A 340 9.27 19.02 26.26
N TRP A 341 7.95 18.98 26.42
CA TRP A 341 7.13 17.80 26.14
C TRP A 341 7.23 17.37 24.67
N LEU A 342 7.11 18.30 23.71
CA LEU A 342 7.28 18.00 22.29
C LEU A 342 8.67 17.43 21.98
N ALA A 343 9.73 18.03 22.55
CA ALA A 343 11.10 17.55 22.36
C ALA A 343 11.31 16.15 22.94
N GLU A 344 10.67 15.84 24.08
CA GLU A 344 10.68 14.50 24.66
C GLU A 344 9.97 13.49 23.75
N GLN A 345 8.81 13.85 23.19
CA GLN A 345 8.06 13.02 22.26
C GLN A 345 8.84 12.74 20.96
N GLU A 346 9.47 13.75 20.38
CA GLU A 346 10.34 13.59 19.20
C GLU A 346 11.53 12.68 19.49
N ARG A 347 12.12 12.80 20.69
CA ARG A 347 13.24 11.96 21.13
C ARG A 347 12.81 10.51 21.31
N LYS A 348 11.65 10.26 21.94
CA LYS A 348 11.03 8.92 22.08
C LYS A 348 10.74 8.30 20.72
N LYS A 349 10.07 9.04 19.84
CA LYS A 349 9.77 8.65 18.46
C LYS A 349 11.04 8.26 17.70
N THR A 350 12.05 9.12 17.71
CA THR A 350 13.31 8.89 16.98
C THR A 350 14.03 7.65 17.49
N TRP A 351 14.09 7.47 18.81
CA TRP A 351 14.70 6.30 19.41
C TRP A 351 13.95 5.01 19.04
N LEU A 352 12.61 5.00 19.17
CA LEU A 352 11.76 3.86 18.84
C LEU A 352 11.95 3.44 17.37
N LEU A 353 11.86 4.39 16.44
CA LEU A 353 11.98 4.09 15.01
C LEU A 353 13.36 3.54 14.64
N ASN A 354 14.43 4.04 15.26
CA ASN A 354 15.79 3.54 15.04
C ASN A 354 15.95 2.11 15.57
N GLU A 355 15.40 1.82 16.74
CA GLU A 355 15.44 0.48 17.34
C GLU A 355 14.61 -0.52 16.52
N GLU A 356 13.39 -0.15 16.12
CA GLU A 356 12.54 -0.97 15.25
C GLU A 356 13.21 -1.26 13.90
N THR A 357 13.90 -0.28 13.31
CA THR A 357 14.68 -0.51 12.08
C THR A 357 15.81 -1.52 12.32
N ARG A 358 16.50 -1.44 13.46
CA ARG A 358 17.56 -2.38 13.83
C ARG A 358 17.02 -3.80 14.01
N LEU A 359 15.90 -3.95 14.73
CA LEU A 359 15.23 -5.23 14.94
C LEU A 359 14.73 -5.83 13.62
N PHE A 360 14.14 -5.01 12.76
CA PHE A 360 13.67 -5.42 11.44
C PHE A 360 14.81 -5.95 10.57
N LEU A 361 15.93 -5.22 10.48
CA LEU A 361 17.09 -5.63 9.69
C LEU A 361 17.82 -6.85 10.28
N GLY A 362 17.78 -7.01 11.60
CA GLY A 362 18.36 -8.15 12.30
C GLY A 362 17.53 -9.44 12.23
N ASP A 363 16.24 -9.35 11.88
CA ASP A 363 15.37 -10.52 11.80
C ASP A 363 15.63 -11.34 10.52
N HIS A 364 16.17 -12.55 10.66
CA HIS A 364 16.42 -13.44 9.53
C HIS A 364 15.14 -13.77 8.73
N THR A 365 13.96 -13.78 9.36
CA THR A 365 12.69 -14.06 8.66
C THR A 365 12.28 -12.95 7.70
N MET A 366 12.73 -11.71 7.93
CA MET A 366 12.53 -10.58 7.03
C MET A 366 13.23 -10.82 5.70
N TRP A 367 14.49 -11.27 5.73
CA TRP A 367 15.27 -11.56 4.52
C TRP A 367 14.70 -12.73 3.71
N TRP A 368 14.14 -13.75 4.36
CA TRP A 368 13.42 -14.82 3.66
C TRP A 368 12.13 -14.32 3.00
N LEU A 369 11.38 -13.45 3.68
CA LEU A 369 10.20 -12.80 3.10
C LEU A 369 10.58 -11.96 1.88
N ALA A 370 11.60 -11.10 2.00
CA ALA A 370 12.11 -10.24 0.94
C ALA A 370 12.67 -11.05 -0.25
N ALA A 371 13.42 -12.13 0.01
CA ALA A 371 13.93 -13.02 -1.03
C ALA A 371 12.80 -13.75 -1.77
N GLY A 372 11.75 -14.21 -1.07
CA GLY A 372 10.57 -14.75 -1.75
C GLY A 372 9.84 -13.69 -2.58
N PHE A 373 9.72 -12.46 -2.07
CA PHE A 373 9.12 -11.34 -2.80
C PHE A 373 9.90 -10.99 -4.07
N PHE A 374 11.24 -10.99 -4.01
CA PHE A 374 12.13 -10.86 -5.17
C PHE A 374 11.84 -11.91 -6.25
N LEU A 375 11.79 -13.18 -5.84
CA LEU A 375 11.67 -14.33 -6.74
C LEU A 375 10.29 -14.46 -7.39
N VAL A 376 9.28 -13.76 -6.86
CA VAL A 376 7.91 -13.70 -7.41
C VAL A 376 7.67 -12.43 -8.21
N THR A 377 8.02 -11.26 -7.67
CA THR A 377 7.75 -9.98 -8.33
C THR A 377 8.65 -9.74 -9.53
N GLY A 378 9.92 -10.17 -9.48
CA GLY A 378 10.83 -10.07 -10.61
C GLY A 378 10.29 -10.70 -11.90
N PRO A 379 9.86 -11.98 -11.89
CA PRO A 379 9.18 -12.59 -13.03
C PRO A 379 7.90 -11.87 -13.48
N GLY A 380 7.12 -11.33 -12.53
CA GLY A 380 5.89 -10.59 -12.85
C GLY A 380 6.19 -9.28 -13.59
N GLU A 381 7.14 -8.50 -13.10
CA GLU A 381 7.62 -7.27 -13.75
C GLU A 381 8.22 -7.56 -15.12
N ALA A 382 9.07 -8.59 -15.22
CA ALA A 382 9.68 -8.97 -16.49
C ALA A 382 8.61 -9.39 -17.53
N PHE A 383 7.54 -10.08 -17.12
CA PHE A 383 6.41 -10.37 -18.00
C PHE A 383 5.71 -9.09 -18.48
N ILE A 384 5.42 -8.15 -17.58
CA ILE A 384 4.76 -6.87 -17.90
C ILE A 384 5.61 -6.06 -18.88
N ASN A 385 6.91 -5.95 -18.63
CA ASN A 385 7.84 -5.16 -19.44
C ASN A 385 8.11 -5.77 -20.83
N ASN A 386 7.98 -7.08 -20.98
CA ASN A 386 8.24 -7.79 -22.24
C ASN A 386 6.96 -8.30 -22.92
N LEU A 387 5.79 -7.85 -22.47
CA LEU A 387 4.50 -8.35 -22.95
C LEU A 387 4.34 -8.23 -24.48
N GLY A 388 4.78 -7.11 -25.04
CA GLY A 388 4.72 -6.85 -26.48
C GLY A 388 5.57 -7.82 -27.30
N THR A 389 6.81 -8.09 -26.87
CA THR A 389 7.70 -9.04 -27.56
C THR A 389 7.23 -10.48 -27.40
N ILE A 390 6.69 -10.85 -26.23
CA ILE A 390 6.10 -12.18 -26.00
C ILE A 390 4.94 -12.43 -26.95
N ILE A 391 3.99 -11.48 -27.05
CA ILE A 391 2.84 -11.63 -27.97
C ILE A 391 3.31 -11.74 -29.42
N GLY A 392 4.31 -10.95 -29.82
CA GLY A 392 4.91 -11.04 -31.15
C GLY A 392 5.47 -12.43 -31.49
N THR A 393 5.90 -13.20 -30.48
CA THR A 393 6.41 -14.56 -30.69
C THR A 393 5.33 -15.64 -30.82
N LEU A 394 4.06 -15.33 -30.52
CA LEU A 394 2.96 -16.32 -30.55
C LEU A 394 2.43 -16.61 -31.95
N TYR A 395 2.70 -15.72 -32.89
CA TYR A 395 2.17 -15.75 -34.25
C TYR A 395 3.29 -16.04 -35.26
N PRO A 396 3.00 -16.73 -36.38
CA PRO A 396 3.97 -16.92 -37.45
C PRO A 396 4.37 -15.57 -38.08
N PRO A 397 5.58 -15.47 -38.67
CA PRO A 397 5.99 -14.27 -39.37
C PRO A 397 5.01 -13.95 -40.51
N PRO A 398 4.65 -12.68 -40.73
CA PRO A 398 3.82 -12.30 -41.87
C PRO A 398 4.58 -12.65 -43.15
N THR A 399 4.16 -13.69 -43.85
CA THR A 399 4.77 -14.08 -45.12
C THR A 399 4.46 -13.00 -46.16
N SER A 400 5.48 -12.51 -46.86
CA SER A 400 5.38 -11.58 -47.99
C SER A 400 4.76 -12.20 -49.24
N SER A 401 3.75 -13.07 -49.07
CA SER A 401 3.04 -13.78 -50.15
C SER A 401 1.52 -13.63 -50.04
N SER A 402 1.03 -12.48 -49.56
CA SER A 402 -0.37 -12.06 -49.66
C SER A 402 -0.59 -10.94 -50.68
N SER A 403 0.29 -10.84 -51.70
CA SER A 403 -0.01 -10.13 -52.95
C SER A 403 -0.66 -11.03 -54.01
N GLY A 404 -1.28 -12.14 -53.58
CA GLY A 404 -2.16 -12.94 -54.40
C GLY A 404 -3.56 -12.35 -54.33
N TRP A 405 -3.95 -11.63 -55.37
CA TRP A 405 -5.33 -11.32 -55.71
C TRP A 405 -6.15 -12.62 -55.68
N ASP A 406 -6.92 -12.86 -54.62
CA ASP A 406 -7.94 -13.92 -54.59
C ASP A 406 -9.28 -13.29 -54.24
N THR A 407 -10.13 -13.24 -55.26
CA THR A 407 -11.43 -12.56 -55.27
C THR A 407 -12.50 -13.50 -54.76
N THR A 408 -12.39 -14.00 -53.53
CA THR A 408 -13.49 -14.72 -52.87
C THR A 408 -13.43 -14.55 -51.36
N GLY A 409 -14.28 -13.67 -50.83
CA GLY A 409 -14.91 -13.71 -49.50
C GLY A 409 -14.03 -13.97 -48.27
N ASP A 410 -13.78 -12.90 -47.51
CA ASP A 410 -13.67 -12.86 -46.04
C ASP A 410 -13.13 -14.11 -45.34
N VAL A 411 -11.81 -14.21 -45.23
CA VAL A 411 -11.18 -14.86 -44.08
C VAL A 411 -10.35 -13.80 -43.37
N ASP A 412 -10.93 -13.25 -42.31
CA ASP A 412 -10.34 -12.29 -41.37
C ASP A 412 -9.12 -12.89 -40.64
N ILE A 413 -7.97 -12.99 -41.30
CA ILE A 413 -6.70 -13.40 -40.65
C ILE A 413 -6.23 -12.32 -39.62
N GLY A 414 -6.85 -11.14 -39.63
CA GLY A 414 -6.58 -10.04 -38.69
C GLY A 414 -7.41 -10.05 -37.39
N ALA A 415 -8.46 -10.88 -37.27
CA ALA A 415 -9.40 -10.80 -36.13
C ALA A 415 -8.94 -11.53 -34.85
N ASP A 416 -8.03 -12.51 -34.95
CA ASP A 416 -7.57 -13.33 -33.81
C ASP A 416 -6.22 -12.87 -33.20
N MET A 417 -5.65 -11.76 -33.69
CA MET A 417 -4.43 -11.19 -33.13
C MET A 417 -4.74 -10.34 -31.89
N THR A 418 -4.34 -10.83 -30.72
CA THR A 418 -4.46 -10.08 -29.47
C THR A 418 -3.37 -9.01 -29.38
N THR A 419 -3.69 -7.89 -28.72
CA THR A 419 -2.76 -6.75 -28.60
C THR A 419 -2.16 -6.66 -27.20
N ALA A 420 -0.95 -6.11 -27.10
CA ALA A 420 -0.31 -5.85 -25.81
C ALA A 420 -1.17 -4.98 -24.89
N ALA A 421 -1.85 -3.96 -25.44
CA ALA A 421 -2.73 -3.06 -24.68
C ALA A 421 -3.89 -3.80 -24.00
N THR A 422 -4.50 -4.77 -24.69
CA THR A 422 -5.55 -5.62 -24.12
C THR A 422 -5.01 -6.40 -22.91
N HIS A 423 -3.81 -6.96 -23.03
CA HIS A 423 -3.22 -7.78 -21.96
C HIS A 423 -2.70 -6.94 -20.79
N VAL A 424 -2.17 -5.74 -21.02
CA VAL A 424 -1.87 -4.76 -19.95
C VAL A 424 -3.13 -4.47 -19.14
N SER A 425 -4.26 -4.26 -19.82
CA SER A 425 -5.55 -3.99 -19.17
C SER A 425 -6.04 -5.19 -18.36
N ILE A 426 -5.91 -6.42 -18.90
CA ILE A 426 -6.26 -7.65 -18.18
C ILE A 426 -5.41 -7.79 -16.91
N VAL A 427 -4.10 -7.63 -17.00
CA VAL A 427 -3.19 -7.68 -15.85
C VAL A 427 -3.61 -6.66 -14.78
N ALA A 428 -3.91 -5.43 -15.18
CA ALA A 428 -4.33 -4.37 -14.25
C ALA A 428 -5.65 -4.72 -13.53
N ILE A 429 -6.65 -5.20 -14.27
CA ILE A 429 -7.96 -5.59 -13.71
C ILE A 429 -7.82 -6.77 -12.75
N THR A 430 -7.17 -7.85 -13.17
CA THR A 430 -7.03 -9.05 -12.32
C THR A 430 -6.15 -8.80 -11.11
N SER A 431 -5.11 -7.97 -11.25
CA SER A 431 -4.28 -7.51 -10.13
C SER A 431 -5.10 -6.69 -9.12
N THR A 432 -5.96 -5.79 -9.59
CA THR A 432 -6.85 -4.98 -8.75
C THR A 432 -7.85 -5.87 -7.99
N LEU A 433 -8.49 -6.81 -8.68
CA LEU A 433 -9.41 -7.76 -8.06
C LEU A 433 -8.71 -8.64 -7.03
N ALA A 434 -7.51 -9.14 -7.33
CA ALA A 434 -6.73 -9.95 -6.40
C ALA A 434 -6.35 -9.17 -5.14
N ARG A 435 -6.00 -7.88 -5.25
CA ARG A 435 -5.69 -7.02 -4.08
C ARG A 435 -6.91 -6.85 -3.17
N ILE A 436 -8.07 -6.51 -3.73
CA ILE A 436 -9.31 -6.35 -2.95
C ILE A 436 -9.72 -7.68 -2.31
N LEU A 437 -9.65 -8.77 -3.08
CA LEU A 437 -10.01 -10.11 -2.61
C LEU A 437 -9.09 -10.58 -1.48
N THR A 438 -7.77 -10.45 -1.64
CA THR A 438 -6.81 -10.86 -0.60
C THR A 438 -6.88 -9.97 0.64
N GLY A 439 -7.07 -8.65 0.48
CA GLY A 439 -7.30 -7.75 1.61
C GLY A 439 -8.55 -8.10 2.42
N THR A 440 -9.68 -8.33 1.74
CA THR A 440 -10.95 -8.72 2.40
C THR A 440 -10.90 -10.11 3.02
N LEU A 441 -10.40 -11.12 2.30
CA LEU A 441 -10.33 -12.49 2.81
C LEU A 441 -9.42 -12.60 4.03
N THR A 442 -8.29 -11.89 4.04
CA THR A 442 -7.38 -11.92 5.18
C THR A 442 -7.93 -11.20 6.41
N ASP A 443 -8.78 -10.18 6.25
CA ASP A 443 -9.48 -9.58 7.38
C ASP A 443 -10.57 -10.48 7.97
N LEU A 444 -11.17 -11.35 7.14
CA LEU A 444 -12.24 -12.25 7.57
C LEU A 444 -11.72 -13.57 8.16
N LEU A 445 -10.64 -14.11 7.60
CA LEU A 445 -10.17 -15.47 7.86
C LEU A 445 -8.84 -15.55 8.59
N ALA A 446 -8.00 -14.51 8.57
CA ALA A 446 -6.71 -14.60 9.25
C ALA A 446 -6.86 -14.45 10.76
N PRO A 447 -6.02 -15.13 11.56
CA PRO A 447 -6.06 -15.03 13.01
C PRO A 447 -5.87 -13.58 13.47
N THR A 448 -6.59 -13.20 14.53
CA THR A 448 -6.45 -11.89 15.17
C THR A 448 -5.09 -11.83 15.88
N SER A 449 -4.15 -11.11 15.28
CA SER A 449 -2.85 -10.82 15.88
C SER A 449 -3.01 -9.93 17.12
N SER A 450 -2.46 -10.34 18.27
CA SER A 450 -2.31 -9.43 19.42
C SER A 450 -1.49 -8.21 19.01
N PRO A 451 -1.84 -6.99 19.47
CA PRO A 451 -0.94 -5.85 19.39
C PRO A 451 0.47 -6.22 19.87
N HIS A 452 1.47 -5.73 19.14
CA HIS A 452 2.91 -5.90 19.33
C HIS A 452 3.45 -7.31 19.67
N GLN A 453 2.78 -8.36 19.18
CA GLN A 453 3.22 -9.76 19.32
C GLN A 453 4.69 -10.01 18.96
N HIS A 454 5.27 -9.20 18.07
CA HIS A 454 6.64 -9.33 17.59
C HIS A 454 7.72 -8.94 18.61
N ARG A 455 7.33 -8.19 19.64
CA ARG A 455 8.18 -7.76 20.75
C ARG A 455 8.17 -8.76 21.91
N ARG A 456 7.27 -9.76 21.87
CA ARG A 456 7.16 -10.79 22.90
C ARG A 456 8.18 -11.90 22.64
N GLY A 457 9.37 -11.75 23.22
CA GLY A 457 10.36 -12.82 23.24
C GLY A 457 9.89 -14.03 24.08
N PRO A 458 10.54 -15.20 23.93
CA PRO A 458 10.24 -16.39 24.73
C PRO A 458 10.43 -16.19 26.25
N GLY A 459 11.16 -15.15 26.68
CA GLY A 459 11.34 -14.75 28.08
C GLY A 459 10.55 -13.50 28.51
N SER A 460 9.56 -13.04 27.75
CA SER A 460 8.74 -11.87 28.10
C SER A 460 8.00 -12.08 29.42
N LEU A 461 7.97 -11.04 30.28
CA LEU A 461 7.21 -11.04 31.53
C LEU A 461 5.73 -11.37 31.31
N ALA A 462 5.15 -11.00 30.16
CA ALA A 462 3.77 -11.36 29.79
C ALA A 462 3.58 -12.87 29.56
N ASN A 463 4.56 -13.56 28.98
CA ASN A 463 4.55 -15.02 28.84
C ASN A 463 4.73 -15.69 30.21
N SER A 464 5.58 -15.12 31.08
CA SER A 464 5.76 -15.59 32.45
C SER A 464 4.53 -15.36 33.33
N THR A 465 3.84 -14.23 33.22
CA THR A 465 2.59 -13.95 33.95
C THR A 465 1.44 -14.78 33.42
N ALA A 466 1.32 -14.98 32.10
CA ALA A 466 0.37 -15.92 31.51
C ALA A 466 0.60 -17.37 32.00
N SER A 467 1.87 -17.76 32.21
CA SER A 467 2.23 -19.08 32.76
C SER A 467 1.96 -19.18 34.28
N LEU A 468 2.11 -18.08 35.03
CA LEU A 468 1.87 -18.03 36.48
C LEU A 468 0.37 -17.91 36.83
N LEU A 469 -0.43 -17.29 35.96
CA LEU A 469 -1.88 -17.17 36.11
C LEU A 469 -2.63 -18.45 35.68
N GLN A 470 -1.94 -19.49 35.21
CA GLN A 470 -2.52 -20.83 35.07
C GLN A 470 -2.70 -21.48 36.46
N GLN A 471 -3.68 -21.00 37.23
CA GLN A 471 -4.19 -21.74 38.38
C GLN A 471 -5.07 -22.91 37.91
N PRO A 472 -5.05 -24.09 38.58
CA PRO A 472 -5.81 -25.27 38.16
C PRO A 472 -7.34 -25.15 38.27
N SER A 473 -7.87 -24.01 38.71
CA SER A 473 -9.30 -23.79 38.99
C SER A 473 -10.10 -23.19 37.83
N ASP A 474 -9.47 -22.75 36.73
CA ASP A 474 -10.14 -22.09 35.60
C ASP A 474 -10.49 -23.05 34.44
N LEU A 475 -10.94 -24.26 34.74
CA LEU A 475 -11.57 -25.14 33.74
C LEU A 475 -13.00 -24.69 33.33
N GLN A 476 -13.48 -23.54 33.82
CA GLN A 476 -14.86 -23.11 33.58
C GLN A 476 -15.01 -21.74 32.89
N HIS A 477 -13.97 -20.91 32.78
CA HIS A 477 -14.08 -19.57 32.18
C HIS A 477 -12.88 -19.23 31.28
N SER A 478 -12.57 -20.12 30.34
CA SER A 478 -12.00 -19.65 29.08
C SER A 478 -12.96 -18.58 28.50
N PRO A 479 -12.48 -17.44 27.96
CA PRO A 479 -13.33 -16.64 27.08
C PRO A 479 -13.90 -17.60 26.04
N PRO A 480 -15.18 -17.50 25.63
CA PRO A 480 -15.77 -18.46 24.72
C PRO A 480 -14.83 -18.55 23.52
N SER A 481 -14.14 -19.70 23.42
CA SER A 481 -13.54 -20.10 22.17
C SER A 481 -14.70 -20.01 21.21
N THR A 482 -14.57 -19.12 20.22
CA THR A 482 -15.57 -19.01 19.16
C THR A 482 -15.40 -20.28 18.34
N SER A 483 -15.96 -21.35 18.87
CA SER A 483 -16.05 -22.68 18.29
C SER A 483 -16.61 -22.52 16.88
N GLY A 484 -15.77 -22.77 15.89
CA GLY A 484 -16.19 -22.91 14.49
C GLY A 484 -15.70 -21.87 13.47
N ARG A 485 -14.85 -20.90 13.80
CA ARG A 485 -14.25 -20.05 12.75
C ARG A 485 -13.00 -20.71 12.14
N LEU A 486 -13.04 -20.92 10.83
CA LEU A 486 -11.88 -21.37 10.05
C LEU A 486 -10.84 -20.24 10.01
N GLU A 487 -9.73 -20.42 10.73
CA GLU A 487 -8.59 -19.49 10.70
C GLU A 487 -7.57 -19.94 9.65
N VAL A 488 -7.30 -19.05 8.69
CA VAL A 488 -6.37 -19.31 7.57
C VAL A 488 -5.29 -18.22 7.56
N SER A 489 -4.03 -18.62 7.68
CA SER A 489 -2.90 -17.70 7.66
C SER A 489 -2.82 -16.88 6.36
N ARG A 490 -2.36 -15.63 6.47
CA ARG A 490 -2.11 -14.74 5.31
C ARG A 490 -1.12 -15.37 4.31
N LEU A 491 -0.19 -16.19 4.80
CA LEU A 491 0.80 -16.91 4.00
C LEU A 491 0.16 -17.96 3.09
N THR A 492 -0.95 -18.57 3.51
CA THR A 492 -1.69 -19.50 2.65
C THR A 492 -2.22 -18.79 1.41
N PHE A 493 -2.86 -17.63 1.58
CA PHE A 493 -3.34 -16.84 0.44
C PHE A 493 -2.20 -16.40 -0.48
N LEU A 494 -1.08 -15.94 0.11
CA LEU A 494 0.10 -15.53 -0.65
C LEU A 494 0.61 -16.68 -1.52
N ILE A 495 0.83 -17.86 -0.93
CA ILE A 495 1.31 -19.05 -1.64
C ILE A 495 0.31 -19.52 -2.70
N THR A 496 -1.00 -19.51 -2.41
CA THR A 496 -2.02 -19.93 -3.38
C THR A 496 -2.02 -19.04 -4.63
N PHE A 497 -1.98 -17.72 -4.45
CA PHE A 497 -1.97 -16.79 -5.57
C PHE A 497 -0.65 -16.81 -6.36
N THR A 498 0.49 -17.04 -5.71
CA THR A 498 1.76 -17.19 -6.44
C THR A 498 1.86 -18.52 -7.18
N LEU A 499 1.30 -19.61 -6.64
CA LEU A 499 1.15 -20.86 -7.38
C LEU A 499 0.22 -20.71 -8.59
N LEU A 500 -0.84 -19.90 -8.48
CA LEU A 500 -1.69 -19.55 -9.63
C LEU A 500 -0.89 -18.79 -10.70
N MET A 501 -0.05 -17.84 -10.32
CA MET A 501 0.87 -17.16 -11.25
C MET A 501 1.87 -18.13 -11.89
N SER A 502 2.43 -19.07 -11.12
CA SER A 502 3.30 -20.12 -11.65
C SER A 502 2.58 -21.01 -12.67
N ALA A 503 1.31 -21.36 -12.44
CA ALA A 503 0.51 -22.10 -13.42
C ALA A 503 0.37 -21.35 -14.75
N GLY A 504 0.20 -20.03 -14.71
CA GLY A 504 0.23 -19.16 -15.90
C GLY A 504 1.57 -19.19 -16.63
N GLN A 505 2.67 -19.12 -15.90
CA GLN A 505 4.03 -19.20 -16.45
C GLN A 505 4.28 -20.56 -17.12
N LEU A 506 3.86 -21.66 -16.50
CA LEU A 506 3.96 -23.01 -17.06
C LEU A 506 3.11 -23.17 -18.31
N LEU A 507 1.87 -22.68 -18.29
CA LEU A 507 0.97 -22.71 -19.45
C LEU A 507 1.63 -22.04 -20.65
N LEU A 508 2.26 -20.88 -20.45
CA LEU A 508 3.05 -20.25 -21.50
C LEU A 508 4.27 -21.11 -21.88
N ALA A 509 5.08 -21.53 -20.91
CA ALA A 509 6.32 -22.27 -21.12
C ALA A 509 6.17 -23.57 -21.91
N THR A 510 5.03 -24.25 -21.81
CA THR A 510 4.74 -25.48 -22.59
C THR A 510 4.61 -25.23 -24.10
N GLY A 511 4.38 -23.99 -24.53
CA GLY A 511 4.13 -23.65 -25.93
C GLY A 511 2.70 -23.91 -26.38
N PHE A 512 1.79 -24.33 -25.49
CA PHE A 512 0.38 -24.61 -25.80
C PHE A 512 -0.35 -23.42 -26.46
N LEU A 513 0.07 -22.20 -26.13
CA LEU A 513 -0.51 -20.95 -26.63
C LEU A 513 -0.03 -20.54 -28.02
N GLN A 514 0.91 -21.27 -28.63
CA GLN A 514 1.37 -20.99 -29.99
C GLN A 514 0.23 -21.14 -30.99
N GLY A 515 0.02 -20.11 -31.82
CA GLY A 515 -1.11 -20.04 -32.75
C GLY A 515 -2.49 -19.85 -32.11
N HIS A 516 -2.59 -19.83 -30.77
CA HIS A 516 -3.85 -19.69 -30.02
C HIS A 516 -3.82 -18.44 -29.13
N GLY A 517 -3.46 -17.29 -29.70
CA GLY A 517 -3.32 -16.04 -28.94
C GLY A 517 -4.61 -15.60 -28.23
N GLY A 518 -5.78 -16.03 -28.70
CA GLY A 518 -7.07 -15.82 -28.03
C GLY A 518 -7.15 -16.40 -26.62
N LEU A 519 -6.31 -17.37 -26.24
CA LEU A 519 -6.24 -17.94 -24.87
C LEU A 519 -5.19 -17.27 -23.98
N PHE A 520 -4.39 -16.34 -24.51
CA PHE A 520 -3.29 -15.69 -23.77
C PHE A 520 -3.78 -14.88 -22.56
N TRP A 521 -5.08 -14.51 -22.53
CA TRP A 521 -5.69 -13.85 -21.37
C TRP A 521 -5.58 -14.70 -20.09
N LEU A 522 -5.52 -16.04 -20.19
CA LEU A 522 -5.33 -16.92 -19.03
C LEU A 522 -3.98 -16.68 -18.36
N VAL A 523 -2.93 -16.46 -19.15
CA VAL A 523 -1.58 -16.16 -18.66
C VAL A 523 -1.55 -14.75 -18.06
N SER A 524 -2.04 -13.76 -18.80
CA SER A 524 -2.14 -12.38 -18.32
C SER A 524 -2.94 -12.26 -17.01
N ALA A 525 -4.08 -12.96 -16.93
CA ALA A 525 -4.95 -12.96 -15.78
C ALA A 525 -4.29 -13.60 -14.54
N SER A 526 -3.69 -14.78 -14.70
CA SER A 526 -3.05 -15.51 -13.62
C SER A 526 -1.79 -14.82 -13.09
N ILE A 527 -0.94 -14.28 -13.98
CA ILE A 527 0.22 -13.47 -13.58
C ILE A 527 -0.24 -12.19 -12.89
N GLY A 528 -1.22 -11.48 -13.45
CA GLY A 528 -1.78 -10.27 -12.82
C GLY A 528 -2.35 -10.53 -11.44
N ALA A 529 -3.08 -11.64 -11.25
CA ALA A 529 -3.64 -12.02 -9.97
C ALA A 529 -2.56 -12.34 -8.92
N GLY A 530 -1.56 -13.14 -9.27
CA GLY A 530 -0.47 -13.48 -8.34
C GLY A 530 0.43 -12.28 -7.99
N TYR A 531 0.77 -11.48 -9.00
CA TYR A 531 1.52 -10.24 -8.81
C TYR A 531 0.75 -9.25 -7.92
N GLY A 532 -0.55 -9.05 -8.18
CA GLY A 532 -1.40 -8.19 -7.36
C GLY A 532 -1.50 -8.65 -5.91
N ALA A 533 -1.73 -9.95 -5.69
CA ALA A 533 -1.79 -10.54 -4.36
C ALA A 533 -0.46 -10.42 -3.59
N ALA A 534 0.69 -10.57 -4.25
CA ALA A 534 1.98 -10.38 -3.60
C ALA A 534 2.15 -8.92 -3.10
N PHE A 535 1.80 -7.94 -3.93
CA PHE A 535 1.89 -6.51 -3.58
C PHE A 535 0.85 -6.04 -2.54
N SER A 536 -0.23 -6.78 -2.28
CA SER A 536 -1.14 -6.51 -1.16
C SER A 536 -0.71 -7.25 0.10
N LEU A 537 -0.42 -8.55 0.01
CA LEU A 537 -0.21 -9.39 1.18
C LEU A 537 1.12 -9.15 1.86
N VAL A 538 2.21 -8.90 1.13
CA VAL A 538 3.53 -8.66 1.73
C VAL A 538 3.54 -7.41 2.64
N PRO A 539 3.04 -6.23 2.24
CA PRO A 539 2.96 -5.10 3.17
C PRO A 539 2.03 -5.39 4.36
N ILE A 540 0.91 -6.10 4.16
CA ILE A 540 0.03 -6.51 5.27
C ILE A 540 0.80 -7.41 6.26
N ILE A 541 1.55 -8.40 5.75
CA ILE A 541 2.40 -9.28 6.57
C ILE A 541 3.44 -8.45 7.33
N ILE A 542 4.09 -7.49 6.66
CA ILE A 542 5.06 -6.60 7.31
C ILE A 542 4.42 -5.85 8.48
N SER A 543 3.23 -5.29 8.28
CA SER A 543 2.52 -4.59 9.36
C SER A 543 2.09 -5.48 10.53
N VAL A 544 1.86 -6.77 10.28
CA VAL A 544 1.41 -7.75 11.28
C VAL A 544 2.61 -8.31 12.06
N VAL A 545 3.73 -8.54 11.37
CA VAL A 545 4.93 -9.17 11.91
C VAL A 545 5.88 -8.17 12.55
N TRP A 546 5.96 -6.92 12.09
CA TRP A 546 6.88 -5.91 12.66
C TRP A 546 6.19 -4.61 13.06
N GLY A 547 4.86 -4.63 13.18
CA GLY A 547 4.10 -3.47 13.62
C GLY A 547 3.93 -2.38 12.55
N VAL A 548 3.28 -1.30 12.96
CA VAL A 548 2.85 -0.20 12.07
C VAL A 548 3.61 1.10 12.33
N GLU A 549 4.34 1.17 13.44
CA GLU A 549 5.06 2.32 13.96
C GLU A 549 6.14 2.80 12.97
N ASN A 550 6.92 1.84 12.45
CA ASN A 550 7.99 2.06 11.46
C ASN A 550 7.63 1.44 10.08
N PHE A 551 6.33 1.35 9.78
CA PHE A 551 5.84 0.65 8.60
C PHE A 551 6.39 1.23 7.30
N GLY A 552 6.44 2.56 7.16
CA GLY A 552 6.87 3.20 5.93
C GLY A 552 8.30 2.80 5.55
N THR A 553 9.19 2.80 6.53
CA THR A 553 10.60 2.41 6.41
C THR A 553 10.73 0.92 6.10
N ASN A 554 10.03 0.07 6.87
CA ASN A 554 10.09 -1.40 6.70
C ASN A 554 9.57 -1.83 5.33
N TRP A 555 8.40 -1.32 4.91
CA TRP A 555 7.86 -1.57 3.57
C TRP A 555 8.76 -0.98 2.49
N GLY A 556 9.28 0.23 2.71
CA GLY A 556 10.14 0.90 1.74
C GLY A 556 11.42 0.13 1.43
N ILE A 557 12.04 -0.51 2.42
CA ILE A 557 13.21 -1.40 2.23
C ILE A 557 12.85 -2.64 1.41
N VAL A 558 11.71 -3.28 1.68
CA VAL A 558 11.29 -4.47 0.93
C VAL A 558 10.80 -4.12 -0.47
N ALA A 559 10.22 -2.94 -0.66
CA ALA A 559 9.69 -2.47 -1.94
C ALA A 559 10.76 -2.06 -2.97
N THR A 560 12.05 -2.02 -2.62
CA THR A 560 13.13 -1.84 -3.61
C THR A 560 13.45 -3.12 -4.38
N VAL A 561 13.10 -4.28 -3.80
CA VAL A 561 13.46 -5.61 -4.30
C VAL A 561 12.87 -5.92 -5.70
N PRO A 562 11.61 -5.56 -6.04
CA PRO A 562 11.05 -5.79 -7.36
C PRO A 562 11.87 -5.21 -8.51
N ALA A 563 12.46 -4.01 -8.34
CA ALA A 563 13.28 -3.37 -9.38
C ALA A 563 14.53 -4.19 -9.74
N ALA A 564 15.21 -4.70 -8.71
CA ALA A 564 16.34 -5.60 -8.90
C ALA A 564 15.90 -6.90 -9.60
N GLY A 565 14.74 -7.44 -9.21
CA GLY A 565 14.18 -8.65 -9.80
C GLY A 565 13.82 -8.48 -11.27
N ALA A 566 13.17 -7.37 -11.61
CA ALA A 566 12.79 -7.01 -12.98
C ALA A 566 14.01 -6.88 -13.89
N THR A 567 15.08 -6.25 -13.39
CA THR A 567 16.34 -6.08 -14.13
C THR A 567 16.97 -7.45 -14.45
N ILE A 568 17.07 -8.33 -13.46
CA ILE A 568 17.68 -9.65 -13.63
C ILE A 568 16.86 -10.50 -14.60
N TRP A 569 15.54 -10.61 -14.39
CA TRP A 569 14.68 -11.41 -15.25
C TRP A 569 14.49 -10.83 -16.66
N GLY A 570 14.55 -9.50 -16.80
CA GLY A 570 14.58 -8.83 -18.10
C GLY A 570 15.82 -9.19 -18.92
N LEU A 571 17.00 -9.22 -18.29
CA LEU A 571 18.24 -9.67 -18.94
C LEU A 571 18.20 -11.15 -19.31
N VAL A 572 17.68 -12.01 -18.42
CA VAL A 572 17.50 -13.44 -18.71
C VAL A 572 16.55 -13.65 -19.89
N TYR A 573 15.42 -12.94 -19.92
CA TYR A 573 14.49 -12.99 -21.06
C TYR A 573 15.15 -12.53 -22.35
N GLY A 574 15.79 -11.35 -22.35
CA GLY A 574 16.44 -10.81 -23.53
C GLY A 574 17.56 -11.71 -24.06
N GLY A 575 18.36 -12.29 -23.18
CA GLY A 575 19.39 -13.25 -23.54
C GLY A 575 18.84 -14.53 -24.17
N ALA A 576 17.78 -15.10 -23.59
CA ALA A 576 17.12 -16.30 -24.14
C ALA A 576 16.44 -16.01 -25.50
N TYR A 577 15.80 -14.84 -25.62
CA TYR A 577 15.19 -14.39 -26.87
C TYR A 577 16.22 -14.26 -27.99
N GLN A 578 17.33 -13.56 -27.72
CA GLN A 578 18.41 -13.37 -28.71
C GLN A 578 19.06 -14.70 -29.09
N TRP A 579 19.35 -15.55 -28.12
CA TRP A 579 19.92 -16.87 -28.37
C TRP A 579 19.04 -17.74 -29.28
N ALA A 580 17.72 -17.67 -29.10
CA ALA A 580 16.76 -18.39 -29.93
C ALA A 580 16.65 -17.77 -31.34
N ALA A 581 16.78 -16.45 -31.47
CA ALA A 581 16.82 -15.76 -32.77
C ALA A 581 18.05 -16.20 -33.58
N ASP A 582 19.25 -16.15 -32.99
CA ASP A 582 20.52 -16.46 -33.66
C ASP A 582 20.58 -17.91 -34.16
N ARG A 583 19.99 -18.86 -33.41
CA ARG A 583 19.92 -20.27 -33.80
C ARG A 583 19.06 -20.54 -35.03
N ARG A 584 18.02 -19.73 -35.28
CA ARG A 584 17.20 -19.88 -36.50
C ARG A 584 17.93 -19.37 -37.74
N VAL A 585 18.63 -18.25 -37.61
CA VAL A 585 19.48 -17.73 -38.70
C VAL A 585 20.55 -18.77 -39.06
N THR A 586 21.21 -19.35 -38.06
CA THR A 586 22.26 -20.37 -38.27
C THR A 586 21.70 -21.68 -38.83
N GLY A 587 20.50 -22.11 -38.42
CA GLY A 587 19.81 -23.29 -38.97
C GLY A 587 19.39 -23.13 -40.43
N SER A 588 19.04 -21.90 -40.84
CA SER A 588 18.78 -21.56 -42.25
C SER A 588 20.06 -21.61 -43.10
N VAL A 589 21.21 -21.20 -42.53
CA VAL A 589 22.51 -21.19 -43.21
C VAL A 589 23.15 -22.59 -43.32
N LEU A 590 22.82 -23.53 -42.43
CA LEU A 590 23.42 -24.89 -42.41
C LEU A 590 22.64 -25.99 -43.16
N GLY A 591 21.58 -25.65 -43.90
CA GLY A 591 21.07 -26.49 -45.00
C GLY A 591 20.47 -27.85 -44.64
N LEU A 592 19.18 -27.85 -44.29
CA LEU A 592 18.21 -28.85 -44.78
C LEU A 592 17.01 -28.06 -45.31
N GLY A 593 16.89 -28.02 -46.64
CA GLY A 593 16.18 -26.95 -47.36
C GLY A 593 14.69 -26.77 -47.05
N VAL A 594 14.31 -25.51 -46.87
CA VAL A 594 13.04 -24.98 -47.34
C VAL A 594 13.40 -23.78 -48.23
N MET A 595 13.01 -23.85 -49.51
CA MET A 595 13.24 -22.77 -50.47
C MET A 595 12.60 -21.46 -49.99
N GLY A 596 13.38 -20.39 -49.91
CA GLY A 596 12.87 -19.07 -49.60
C GLY A 596 13.93 -17.96 -49.58
N VAL A 597 14.31 -17.49 -50.77
CA VAL A 597 14.82 -16.15 -51.10
C VAL A 597 16.28 -15.80 -50.73
N THR A 598 17.11 -15.75 -51.77
CA THR A 598 18.39 -15.06 -51.82
C THR A 598 18.22 -13.55 -52.00
N SER A 599 18.88 -12.78 -51.13
CA SER A 599 19.58 -11.50 -51.36
C SER A 599 18.89 -10.39 -52.17
N GLY A 600 18.50 -9.30 -51.48
CA GLY A 600 18.45 -7.98 -52.10
C GLY A 600 17.54 -6.91 -51.48
N ASP A 601 17.71 -6.49 -50.22
CA ASP A 601 17.44 -5.10 -49.79
C ASP A 601 18.03 -4.80 -48.37
N GLY A 602 19.17 -4.12 -48.31
CA GLY A 602 20.06 -4.05 -47.13
C GLY A 602 19.61 -3.19 -45.95
N GLY A 603 18.36 -2.69 -45.93
CA GLY A 603 17.85 -1.79 -44.88
C GLY A 603 16.68 -2.35 -44.05
N LYS A 604 15.75 -3.07 -44.66
CA LYS A 604 14.54 -3.60 -44.00
C LYS A 604 14.72 -5.01 -43.46
N GLN A 605 15.51 -5.84 -44.15
CA GLN A 605 15.73 -7.24 -43.78
C GLN A 605 16.52 -7.39 -42.47
N ARG A 606 17.37 -6.41 -42.15
CA ARG A 606 18.15 -6.39 -40.90
C ARG A 606 17.29 -6.20 -39.65
N ALA A 607 16.05 -5.72 -39.79
CA ALA A 607 15.08 -5.61 -38.68
C ALA A 607 14.24 -6.90 -38.51
N GLU A 608 13.97 -7.61 -39.61
CA GLU A 608 13.28 -8.91 -39.60
C GLU A 608 14.18 -10.04 -39.06
N ASP A 609 15.50 -9.96 -39.31
CA ASP A 609 16.50 -10.91 -38.78
C ASP A 609 16.69 -10.87 -37.24
N VAL A 610 16.10 -9.88 -36.56
CA VAL A 610 16.21 -9.70 -35.09
C VAL A 610 15.01 -10.28 -34.34
N LEU A 611 13.88 -10.53 -35.02
CA LEU A 611 12.64 -10.96 -34.38
C LEU A 611 12.60 -12.48 -34.20
N CYS A 612 12.45 -12.92 -32.96
CA CYS A 612 12.31 -14.32 -32.60
C CYS A 612 10.83 -14.74 -32.57
N TYR A 613 10.50 -15.84 -33.27
CA TYR A 613 9.14 -16.40 -33.32
C TYR A 613 9.03 -17.76 -32.61
N GLY A 614 7.85 -18.19 -32.18
CA GLY A 614 7.65 -19.53 -31.63
C GLY A 614 8.16 -19.73 -30.19
N ALA A 615 7.86 -20.91 -29.63
CA ALA A 615 8.01 -21.18 -28.20
C ALA A 615 9.45 -21.08 -27.68
N MET A 616 10.46 -21.36 -28.51
CA MET A 616 11.87 -21.33 -28.10
C MET A 616 12.36 -19.96 -27.62
N CYS A 617 11.69 -18.88 -28.05
CA CYS A 617 12.07 -17.50 -27.72
C CYS A 617 11.77 -17.10 -26.28
N TYR A 618 10.85 -17.82 -25.62
CA TYR A 618 10.41 -17.47 -24.27
C TYR A 618 10.31 -18.69 -23.34
N ALA A 619 10.07 -19.89 -23.85
CA ALA A 619 9.82 -21.08 -23.02
C ALA A 619 10.91 -21.34 -21.97
N PRO A 620 12.21 -21.29 -22.27
CA PRO A 620 13.26 -21.49 -21.26
C PRO A 620 13.16 -20.48 -20.11
N THR A 621 12.89 -19.22 -20.44
CA THR A 621 12.71 -18.15 -19.46
C THR A 621 11.51 -18.40 -18.57
N PHE A 622 10.35 -18.77 -19.15
CA PHE A 622 9.14 -19.01 -18.36
C PHE A 622 9.21 -20.28 -17.50
N TRP A 623 9.96 -21.30 -17.93
CA TRP A 623 10.30 -22.44 -17.07
C TRP A 623 11.14 -22.01 -15.86
N ALA A 624 12.16 -21.19 -16.10
CA ALA A 624 13.01 -20.67 -15.02
C ALA A 624 12.23 -19.76 -14.06
N MET A 625 11.34 -18.92 -14.59
CA MET A 625 10.44 -18.08 -13.79
C MET A 625 9.48 -18.91 -12.93
N ALA A 626 8.91 -20.00 -13.47
CA ALA A 626 8.06 -20.89 -12.68
C ALA A 626 8.83 -21.55 -11.53
N ALA A 627 10.06 -22.00 -11.80
CA ALA A 627 10.93 -22.56 -10.77
C ALA A 627 11.29 -21.53 -9.69
N SER A 628 11.53 -20.26 -10.06
CA SER A 628 11.82 -19.20 -9.10
C SER A 628 10.65 -18.96 -8.14
N VAL A 629 9.41 -18.98 -8.65
CA VAL A 629 8.21 -18.88 -7.83
C VAL A 629 8.09 -20.06 -6.85
N TRP A 630 8.46 -21.29 -7.25
CA TRP A 630 8.44 -22.43 -6.33
C TRP A 630 9.48 -22.30 -5.21
N VAL A 631 10.68 -21.81 -5.54
CA VAL A 631 11.71 -21.49 -4.53
C VAL A 631 11.18 -20.43 -3.56
N ALA A 632 10.51 -19.39 -4.07
CA ALA A 632 9.89 -18.37 -3.23
C ALA A 632 8.87 -18.94 -2.24
N CYS A 633 7.97 -19.83 -2.71
CA CYS A 633 7.03 -20.53 -1.85
C CYS A 633 7.74 -21.34 -0.76
N GLY A 634 8.85 -22.00 -1.09
CA GLY A 634 9.70 -22.71 -0.13
C GLY A 634 10.30 -21.78 0.93
N LEU A 635 10.82 -20.62 0.53
CA LEU A 635 11.36 -19.60 1.45
C LEU A 635 10.30 -19.03 2.38
N TRP A 636 9.10 -18.75 1.89
CA TRP A 636 7.99 -18.28 2.71
C TRP A 636 7.47 -19.35 3.67
N LEU A 637 7.40 -20.62 3.24
CA LEU A 637 7.10 -21.73 4.14
C LEU A 637 8.19 -21.89 5.22
N TRP A 638 9.45 -21.65 4.88
CA TRP A 638 10.56 -21.67 5.83
C TRP A 638 10.47 -20.51 6.83
N ALA A 639 10.18 -19.29 6.38
CA ALA A 639 9.96 -18.15 7.26
C ALA A 639 8.77 -18.38 8.21
N TRP A 640 7.73 -19.07 7.72
CA TRP A 640 6.53 -19.34 8.50
C TRP A 640 6.70 -20.49 9.50
N ARG A 641 7.15 -21.67 9.04
CA ARG A 641 7.18 -22.93 9.83
C ARG A 641 8.57 -23.51 10.11
N GLY A 642 9.61 -22.93 9.52
CA GLY A 642 10.99 -23.39 9.70
C GLY A 642 11.53 -23.19 11.12
N PRO A 643 12.76 -23.66 11.38
CA PRO A 643 13.47 -23.39 12.64
C PRO A 643 13.62 -21.88 12.84
N GLY A 644 13.13 -21.34 13.96
CA GLY A 644 13.11 -19.89 14.22
C GLY A 644 12.05 -19.11 13.43
N GLY A 645 11.17 -19.79 12.69
CA GLY A 645 10.06 -19.17 11.95
C GLY A 645 8.93 -18.64 12.85
N TRP A 646 8.04 -17.84 12.26
CA TRP A 646 6.98 -17.11 12.97
C TRP A 646 6.08 -18.01 13.82
N TYR A 647 5.71 -19.19 13.33
CA TYR A 647 4.85 -20.11 14.06
C TYR A 647 5.46 -20.55 15.40
N ARG A 648 6.76 -20.86 15.43
CA ARG A 648 7.47 -21.26 16.67
C ARG A 648 7.70 -20.09 17.62
N ARG A 649 7.76 -18.86 17.08
CA ARG A 649 7.87 -17.61 17.84
C ARG A 649 6.51 -17.12 18.38
N GLY A 650 5.41 -17.83 18.11
CA GLY A 650 4.07 -17.42 18.53
C GLY A 650 3.52 -16.22 17.75
N ILE A 651 4.11 -15.88 16.60
CA ILE A 651 3.68 -14.77 15.74
C ILE A 651 2.58 -15.29 14.81
N LEU A 652 1.38 -14.76 14.98
CA LEU A 652 0.21 -15.05 14.15
C LEU A 652 0.27 -14.20 12.87
N VAL A 653 0.35 -14.88 11.73
CA VAL A 653 0.51 -14.25 10.39
C VAL A 653 -0.72 -14.45 9.54
#